data_AF-A0AB39VLG2-F1
#
_entry.id   AF-A0AB39VLG2-F1
#
_cell.length_a   1.000
_cell.length_b   1.000
_cell.length_c   1.000
_cell.angle_alpha   90.00
_cell.angle_beta   90.00
_cell.angle_gamma   90.00
#
_symmetry.space_group_name_H-M   'P 1'
#
loop_
_entity.id
_entity.type
_entity.pdbx_description
1 polymer ?
#
loop_
_entity_poly.entity_id
_entity_poly.type
_entity_poly.pdbx_seq_one_letter_code
_entity_poly.pdbx_strand_id
1 'polypeptide(L)'
;MAFTDGQLLTAAELNDLANKADLDSAVAAKIDEINGYSLSAAQSADTAASNSTSAQNAVALAQQAAAEALAAEDVLRANLAATAGAGLSGYALSQSYPANTVGKKLNRRIDIEDFADENSEAGDWTIAIQAAINQSLIDGSDVYGAGDYTISNTLKIAGFASQGLNLYLNSLSVNTAFPKCDSFWDSPTPMILIGDGGANVTGINITIGTLRGGLTDATTQAVEYVADGIKPNGNGFALSHIHIGSAIYCYAVIRTGDQLTPNASMWITGDFWTQNYLGVLIKSGTGTGSPIVEGWKFFVKFIAANHYGGIWFDNGGQYAQVNGDFDFNGGWLSIMHLSDGTNVAELAGTAGAKLTDGTTELSFIAHYTYQGSDYVIVAADSAISTYGGGTGVFPWTAGTTITTVDSSDLAIKFDTVMVPGDNASSNNFIDIIHDFQYTAFGKIQVVAGYLSGVYGGLLHSSVLLYQNSFDGVTQTIDGMAFANSGSTLSFYNKTLSDAPFANITSEFINFEKRLYQKDHTTIGISTYIAVPRATGIDDFTHILPLTDSSTDKYGLEGSAWHVEINSNYSGCGGSHDVFAWGIGNATVCNQQQFGYAYEWRYMQQVSDDGTAITGVNLEIRQDSQDVIIFAVNMRRI
;
A
#
# COMPACT_ATOMS: atom_id res chain seq x y z
N MET A 1 -37.10 -126.95 26.54
CA MET A 1 -37.44 -128.39 26.62
C MET A 1 -38.29 -128.73 25.41
N ALA A 2 -37.86 -129.69 24.59
CA ALA A 2 -38.59 -130.17 23.43
C ALA A 2 -39.44 -131.38 23.86
N PHE A 3 -40.76 -131.30 23.67
CA PHE A 3 -41.68 -132.41 23.93
C PHE A 3 -42.07 -133.04 22.58
N THR A 4 -41.94 -134.36 22.48
CA THR A 4 -42.35 -135.16 21.33
C THR A 4 -43.83 -135.52 21.46
N ASP A 5 -44.57 -135.45 20.36
CA ASP A 5 -46.02 -135.63 20.33
C ASP A 5 -46.42 -137.05 20.80
N GLY A 6 -47.37 -137.14 21.75
CA GLY A 6 -47.94 -138.40 22.22
C GLY A 6 -47.42 -138.98 23.55
N GLN A 7 -46.54 -138.30 24.30
CA GLN A 7 -46.12 -138.77 25.62
C GLN A 7 -47.04 -138.25 26.73
N LEU A 8 -47.88 -139.12 27.28
CA LEU A 8 -48.66 -138.87 28.50
C LEU A 8 -47.69 -138.81 29.69
N LEU A 9 -47.40 -137.60 30.14
CA LEU A 9 -46.61 -137.32 31.35
C LEU A 9 -47.31 -137.92 32.58
N THR A 10 -46.53 -138.63 33.39
CA THR A 10 -47.05 -139.30 34.59
C THR A 10 -47.22 -138.29 35.72
N ALA A 11 -48.14 -138.57 36.66
CA ALA A 11 -48.48 -137.66 37.77
C ALA A 11 -47.28 -137.31 38.70
N ALA A 12 -46.13 -137.98 38.56
CA ALA A 12 -44.90 -137.64 39.27
C ALA A 12 -44.06 -136.55 38.55
N GLU A 13 -44.28 -136.32 37.25
CA GLU A 13 -43.49 -135.40 36.41
C GLU A 13 -44.12 -133.99 36.31
N LEU A 14 -45.29 -133.76 36.92
CA LEU A 14 -45.97 -132.46 37.01
C LEU A 14 -45.65 -131.68 38.30
N ASN A 15 -44.84 -132.23 39.22
CA ASN A 15 -44.58 -131.63 40.52
C ASN A 15 -43.29 -130.78 40.58
N ASP A 16 -42.65 -130.53 39.44
CA ASP A 16 -41.40 -129.75 39.34
C ASP A 16 -41.56 -128.47 38.49
N LEU A 17 -42.80 -128.04 38.27
CA LEU A 17 -43.10 -126.71 37.74
C LEU A 17 -42.99 -125.69 38.88
N ALA A 18 -41.98 -124.81 38.75
CA ALA A 18 -41.65 -123.67 39.62
C ALA A 18 -42.80 -123.23 40.52
N ASN A 19 -42.58 -123.34 41.83
CA ASN A 19 -43.58 -122.96 42.83
C ASN A 19 -43.95 -121.48 42.64
N LYS A 20 -45.16 -121.12 43.05
CA LYS A 20 -45.71 -119.75 42.94
C LYS A 20 -44.77 -118.66 43.50
N ALA A 21 -43.94 -118.98 44.49
CA ALA A 21 -43.06 -118.01 45.14
C ALA A 21 -41.90 -117.55 44.25
N ASP A 22 -41.41 -118.41 43.35
CA ASP A 22 -40.35 -118.06 42.41
C ASP A 22 -40.86 -117.10 41.31
N LEU A 23 -42.10 -117.31 40.85
CA LEU A 23 -42.81 -116.40 39.94
C LEU A 23 -43.13 -115.05 40.60
N ASP A 24 -43.62 -115.06 41.85
CA ASP A 24 -43.93 -113.83 42.60
C ASP A 24 -42.66 -112.98 42.80
N SER A 25 -41.50 -113.60 43.08
CA SER A 25 -40.21 -112.90 43.27
C SER A 25 -39.67 -112.31 41.97
N ALA A 26 -39.77 -113.02 40.85
CA ALA A 26 -39.37 -112.52 39.53
C ALA A 26 -40.27 -111.35 39.06
N VAL A 27 -41.58 -111.42 39.36
CA VAL A 27 -42.53 -110.34 39.08
C VAL A 27 -42.23 -109.12 39.95
N ALA A 28 -41.96 -109.30 41.25
CA ALA A 28 -41.58 -108.20 42.15
C ALA A 28 -40.30 -107.49 41.69
N ALA A 29 -39.25 -108.26 41.34
CA ALA A 29 -38.00 -107.70 40.82
C ALA A 29 -38.19 -106.92 39.51
N LYS A 30 -39.08 -107.38 38.62
CA LYS A 30 -39.42 -106.66 37.39
C LYS A 30 -40.27 -105.41 37.64
N ILE A 31 -41.17 -105.42 38.62
CA ILE A 31 -41.92 -104.24 39.05
C ILE A 31 -40.97 -103.20 39.64
N ASP A 32 -40.00 -103.59 40.46
CA ASP A 32 -39.00 -102.69 41.03
C ASP A 32 -38.09 -102.09 39.95
N GLU A 33 -37.67 -102.88 38.96
CA GLU A 33 -36.92 -102.40 37.80
C GLU A 33 -37.73 -101.38 36.97
N ILE A 34 -39.01 -101.66 36.70
CA ILE A 34 -39.92 -100.74 36.01
C ILE A 34 -40.09 -99.44 36.80
N ASN A 35 -40.32 -99.53 38.11
CA ASN A 35 -40.45 -98.37 38.99
C ASN A 35 -39.15 -97.55 39.03
N GLY A 36 -37.99 -98.20 39.03
CA GLY A 36 -36.68 -97.55 38.94
C GLY A 36 -36.47 -96.78 37.63
N TYR A 37 -36.88 -97.37 36.49
CA TYR A 37 -36.86 -96.66 35.20
C TYR A 37 -37.87 -95.52 35.14
N SER A 38 -39.08 -95.68 35.71
CA SER A 38 -40.08 -94.62 35.79
C SER A 38 -39.61 -93.44 36.64
N LEU A 39 -38.95 -93.70 37.77
CA LEU A 39 -38.36 -92.65 38.62
C LEU A 39 -37.21 -91.92 37.91
N SER A 40 -36.33 -92.68 37.25
CA SER A 40 -35.19 -92.11 36.49
C SER A 40 -35.67 -91.28 35.29
N ALA A 41 -36.74 -91.71 34.62
CA ALA A 41 -37.39 -90.97 33.55
C ALA A 41 -38.05 -89.68 34.05
N ALA A 42 -38.71 -89.72 35.21
CA ALA A 42 -39.28 -88.53 35.85
C ALA A 42 -38.20 -87.52 36.24
N GLN A 43 -37.11 -87.97 36.88
CA GLN A 43 -35.97 -87.11 37.24
C GLN A 43 -35.28 -86.52 36.01
N SER A 44 -35.15 -87.29 34.93
CA SER A 44 -34.61 -86.81 33.66
C SER A 44 -35.52 -85.78 33.00
N ALA A 45 -36.85 -85.98 33.06
CA ALA A 45 -37.83 -85.03 32.57
C ALA A 45 -37.83 -83.72 33.38
N ASP A 46 -37.74 -83.80 34.70
CA ASP A 46 -37.63 -82.63 35.59
C ASP A 46 -36.32 -81.86 35.35
N THR A 47 -35.20 -82.57 35.16
CA THR A 47 -33.91 -81.95 34.82
C THR A 47 -33.95 -81.29 33.45
N ALA A 48 -34.56 -81.94 32.46
CA ALA A 48 -34.75 -81.37 31.12
C ALA A 48 -35.67 -80.14 31.15
N ALA A 49 -36.73 -80.16 31.95
CA ALA A 49 -37.62 -79.01 32.15
C ALA A 49 -36.89 -77.85 32.84
N SER A 50 -36.12 -78.11 33.90
CA SER A 50 -35.32 -77.10 34.59
C SER A 50 -34.24 -76.48 33.70
N ASN A 51 -33.55 -77.30 32.90
CA ASN A 51 -32.57 -76.83 31.90
C ASN A 51 -33.24 -76.01 30.79
N SER A 52 -34.43 -76.43 30.34
CA SER A 52 -35.22 -75.69 29.35
C SER A 52 -35.63 -74.31 29.88
N THR A 53 -36.15 -74.23 31.10
CA THR A 53 -36.48 -72.95 31.77
C THR A 53 -35.24 -72.08 31.95
N SER A 54 -34.11 -72.66 32.36
CA SER A 54 -32.85 -71.93 32.51
C SER A 54 -32.34 -71.37 31.17
N ALA A 55 -32.43 -72.16 30.09
CA ALA A 55 -32.08 -71.73 28.74
C ALA A 55 -33.03 -70.62 28.23
N GLN A 56 -34.33 -70.74 28.46
CA GLN A 56 -35.32 -69.71 28.13
C GLN A 56 -35.05 -68.40 28.87
N ASN A 57 -34.73 -68.46 30.17
CA ASN A 57 -34.35 -67.30 30.98
C ASN A 57 -33.05 -66.66 30.47
N ALA A 58 -32.05 -67.46 30.10
CA ALA A 58 -30.80 -66.96 29.53
C ALA A 58 -31.02 -66.24 28.18
N VAL A 59 -31.89 -66.79 27.32
CA VAL A 59 -32.27 -66.15 26.05
C VAL A 59 -33.02 -64.84 26.31
N ALA A 60 -33.96 -64.81 27.27
CA ALA A 60 -34.70 -63.60 27.62
C ALA A 60 -33.78 -62.49 28.16
N LEU A 61 -32.82 -62.83 29.03
CA LEU A 61 -31.81 -61.89 29.54
C LEU A 61 -30.89 -61.37 28.42
N ALA A 62 -30.47 -62.24 27.50
CA ALA A 62 -29.66 -61.84 26.36
C ALA A 62 -30.44 -60.91 25.40
N GLN A 63 -31.73 -61.18 25.18
CA GLN A 63 -32.61 -60.31 24.39
C GLN A 63 -32.83 -58.96 25.08
N GLN A 64 -33.01 -58.95 26.40
CA GLN A 64 -33.13 -57.72 27.17
C GLN A 64 -31.83 -56.90 27.12
N ALA A 65 -30.67 -57.51 27.35
CA ALA A 65 -29.38 -56.83 27.28
C ALA A 65 -29.09 -56.28 25.86
N ALA A 66 -29.49 -57.02 24.81
CA ALA A 66 -29.39 -56.54 23.43
C ALA A 66 -30.33 -55.34 23.17
N ALA A 67 -31.55 -55.37 23.70
CA ALA A 67 -32.49 -54.25 23.60
C ALA A 67 -32.00 -53.01 24.35
N GLU A 68 -31.43 -53.18 25.54
CA GLU A 68 -30.83 -52.08 26.33
C GLU A 68 -29.59 -51.50 25.64
N ALA A 69 -28.74 -52.34 25.04
CA ALA A 69 -27.59 -51.88 24.26
C ALA A 69 -28.00 -51.09 23.01
N LEU A 70 -29.02 -51.55 22.27
CA LEU A 70 -29.59 -50.83 21.13
C LEU A 70 -30.17 -49.47 21.56
N ALA A 71 -30.92 -49.43 22.67
CA ALA A 71 -31.45 -48.17 23.19
C ALA A 71 -30.34 -47.19 23.60
N ALA A 72 -29.25 -47.68 24.19
CA ALA A 72 -28.09 -46.85 24.53
C ALA A 72 -27.35 -46.34 23.29
N GLU A 73 -27.24 -47.16 22.24
CA GLU A 73 -26.66 -46.75 20.95
C GLU A 73 -27.48 -45.62 20.30
N ASP A 74 -28.81 -45.78 20.25
CA ASP A 74 -29.71 -44.77 19.69
C ASP A 74 -29.60 -43.43 20.42
N VAL A 75 -29.51 -43.46 21.76
CA VAL A 75 -29.30 -42.25 22.56
C VAL A 75 -27.95 -41.61 22.29
N LEU A 76 -26.87 -42.39 22.20
CA LEU A 76 -25.54 -41.86 21.87
C LEU A 76 -25.52 -41.23 20.47
N ARG A 77 -26.13 -41.90 19.48
CA ARG A 77 -26.23 -41.40 18.11
C ARG A 77 -27.05 -40.11 18.06
N ALA A 78 -28.17 -40.05 18.77
CA ALA A 78 -28.99 -38.85 18.87
C ALA A 78 -28.21 -37.69 19.53
N ASN A 79 -27.46 -37.96 20.60
CA ASN A 79 -26.66 -36.95 21.30
C ASN A 79 -25.49 -36.43 20.45
N LEU A 80 -24.81 -37.29 19.69
CA LEU A 80 -23.75 -36.88 18.77
C LEU A 80 -24.28 -36.11 17.55
N ALA A 81 -25.50 -36.40 17.10
CA ALA A 81 -26.15 -35.70 15.99
C ALA A 81 -26.79 -34.36 16.38
N ALA A 82 -27.01 -34.11 17.67
CA ALA A 82 -27.54 -32.84 18.16
C ALA A 82 -26.50 -31.71 18.03
N THR A 83 -26.95 -30.45 18.06
CA THR A 83 -26.08 -29.25 17.97
C THR A 83 -24.92 -29.26 18.98
N ALA A 84 -25.16 -29.74 20.20
CA ALA A 84 -24.12 -29.85 21.23
C ALA A 84 -23.21 -31.08 21.06
N GLY A 85 -23.44 -31.93 20.05
CA GLY A 85 -22.76 -33.21 19.85
C GLY A 85 -21.25 -33.08 19.64
N ALA A 86 -20.79 -32.03 18.96
CA ALA A 86 -19.36 -31.72 18.84
C ALA A 86 -18.71 -31.41 20.20
N GLY A 87 -19.50 -30.96 21.18
CA GLY A 87 -19.09 -30.76 22.57
C GLY A 87 -18.93 -32.07 23.35
N LEU A 88 -19.40 -33.21 22.83
CA LEU A 88 -19.25 -34.53 23.43
C LEU A 88 -18.03 -35.29 22.89
N SER A 89 -17.43 -34.79 21.81
CA SER A 89 -16.24 -35.39 21.18
C SER A 89 -14.97 -34.70 21.69
N GLY A 90 -14.02 -35.45 22.28
CA GLY A 90 -12.75 -34.88 22.76
C GLY A 90 -11.83 -34.37 21.64
N TYR A 91 -11.05 -33.29 21.86
CA TYR A 91 -10.09 -32.71 20.90
C TYR A 91 -8.71 -32.21 21.44
N ALA A 92 -7.61 -32.62 20.78
CA ALA A 92 -6.17 -32.43 21.05
C ALA A 92 -5.41 -32.81 19.78
N LEU A 93 -4.35 -32.06 19.54
CA LEU A 93 -3.52 -32.17 18.35
C LEU A 93 -2.69 -33.49 18.29
N SER A 94 -2.64 -34.28 19.38
CA SER A 94 -1.90 -35.57 19.45
C SER A 94 -2.41 -36.59 20.51
N GLN A 95 -3.64 -36.38 21.06
CA GLN A 95 -4.31 -37.06 22.21
C GLN A 95 -3.59 -36.94 23.58
N SER A 96 -4.20 -36.73 24.75
CA SER A 96 -5.46 -37.28 25.31
C SER A 96 -6.33 -36.24 26.05
N TYR A 97 -7.61 -36.58 26.24
CA TYR A 97 -8.71 -35.72 26.72
C TYR A 97 -9.13 -35.94 28.16
N PRO A 98 -9.03 -34.86 28.95
CA PRO A 98 -9.97 -34.66 30.06
C PRO A 98 -10.62 -33.26 30.13
N ALA A 99 -10.34 -32.29 29.23
CA ALA A 99 -11.03 -30.97 29.27
C ALA A 99 -11.08 -30.15 27.95
N ASN A 100 -10.91 -30.76 26.77
CA ASN A 100 -11.07 -30.07 25.47
C ASN A 100 -11.90 -30.93 24.51
N THR A 101 -12.76 -30.27 23.74
CA THR A 101 -13.73 -30.90 22.84
C THR A 101 -13.58 -30.35 21.42
N VAL A 102 -14.05 -31.10 20.42
CA VAL A 102 -14.08 -30.67 19.01
C VAL A 102 -14.85 -29.36 18.90
N GLY A 103 -16.03 -29.27 19.54
CA GLY A 103 -16.82 -28.04 19.59
C GLY A 103 -16.03 -26.84 20.15
N LYS A 104 -15.30 -27.02 21.27
CA LYS A 104 -14.45 -25.95 21.82
C LYS A 104 -13.30 -25.54 20.88
N LYS A 105 -12.82 -26.45 20.03
CA LYS A 105 -11.77 -26.14 19.05
C LYS A 105 -12.35 -25.38 17.85
N LEU A 106 -13.51 -25.80 17.35
CA LEU A 106 -14.19 -25.16 16.22
C LEU A 106 -14.64 -23.74 16.61
N ASN A 107 -15.26 -23.56 17.77
CA ASN A 107 -15.76 -22.28 18.28
C ASN A 107 -14.65 -21.29 18.73
N ARG A 108 -13.38 -21.50 18.37
CA ARG A 108 -12.32 -20.50 18.62
C ARG A 108 -12.35 -19.34 17.63
N ARG A 109 -13.04 -19.54 16.52
CA ARG A 109 -13.32 -18.55 15.50
C ARG A 109 -14.77 -18.72 15.09
N ILE A 110 -15.31 -17.69 14.47
CA ILE A 110 -16.65 -17.67 13.89
C ILE A 110 -16.44 -17.78 12.38
N ASP A 111 -16.88 -18.89 11.78
CA ASP A 111 -16.98 -18.99 10.33
C ASP A 111 -18.37 -18.45 9.91
N ILE A 112 -18.43 -17.51 8.96
CA ILE A 112 -19.69 -16.84 8.57
C ILE A 112 -20.73 -17.86 8.06
N GLU A 113 -20.26 -18.92 7.40
CA GLU A 113 -21.06 -20.02 6.89
C GLU A 113 -21.82 -20.78 7.99
N ASP A 114 -21.36 -20.75 9.24
CA ASP A 114 -22.08 -21.35 10.37
C ASP A 114 -23.40 -20.61 10.69
N PHE A 115 -23.57 -19.40 10.15
CA PHE A 115 -24.76 -18.57 10.28
C PHE A 115 -25.59 -18.50 8.99
N ALA A 116 -25.29 -19.35 7.99
CA ALA A 116 -26.05 -19.40 6.75
C ALA A 116 -27.54 -19.69 7.02
N ASP A 117 -28.40 -18.90 6.37
CA ASP A 117 -29.85 -18.98 6.45
C ASP A 117 -30.47 -19.14 5.05
N GLU A 118 -31.81 -19.17 4.97
CA GLU A 118 -32.54 -19.27 3.69
C GLU A 118 -32.22 -18.12 2.72
N ASN A 119 -31.84 -16.94 3.22
CA ASN A 119 -31.44 -15.81 2.40
C ASN A 119 -30.04 -16.02 1.80
N SER A 120 -29.13 -16.58 2.60
CA SER A 120 -27.79 -16.95 2.16
C SER A 120 -27.83 -18.02 1.06
N GLU A 121 -28.74 -19.00 1.17
CA GLU A 121 -29.02 -19.98 0.11
C GLU A 121 -29.56 -19.32 -1.17
N ALA A 122 -30.32 -18.23 -1.05
CA ALA A 122 -30.77 -17.40 -2.16
C ALA A 122 -29.70 -16.41 -2.67
N GLY A 123 -28.51 -16.39 -2.06
CA GLY A 123 -27.35 -15.58 -2.46
C GLY A 123 -27.15 -14.29 -1.67
N ASP A 124 -28.03 -13.94 -0.73
CA ASP A 124 -27.91 -12.75 0.13
C ASP A 124 -27.38 -13.11 1.53
N TRP A 125 -26.13 -12.73 1.78
CA TRP A 125 -25.39 -13.07 2.99
C TRP A 125 -25.48 -12.01 4.09
N THR A 126 -26.29 -10.97 3.90
CA THR A 126 -26.37 -9.84 4.84
C THR A 126 -26.67 -10.29 6.27
N ILE A 127 -27.65 -11.19 6.44
CA ILE A 127 -28.09 -11.66 7.76
C ILE A 127 -27.03 -12.54 8.41
N ALA A 128 -26.46 -13.50 7.66
CA ALA A 128 -25.42 -14.39 8.15
C ALA A 128 -24.17 -13.62 8.63
N ILE A 129 -23.68 -12.66 7.82
CA ILE A 129 -22.51 -11.84 8.19
C ILE A 129 -22.82 -10.99 9.42
N GLN A 130 -23.99 -10.34 9.46
CA GLN A 130 -24.37 -9.53 10.63
C GLN A 130 -24.49 -10.38 11.89
N ALA A 131 -25.02 -11.60 11.80
CA ALA A 131 -25.13 -12.52 12.92
C ALA A 131 -23.74 -12.96 13.43
N ALA A 132 -22.81 -13.25 12.53
CA ALA A 132 -21.42 -13.56 12.86
C ALA A 132 -20.71 -12.38 13.58
N ILE A 133 -20.87 -11.15 13.08
CA ILE A 133 -20.36 -9.93 13.73
C ILE A 133 -20.96 -9.76 15.14
N ASN A 134 -22.27 -9.95 15.27
CA ASN A 134 -22.95 -9.81 16.56
C ASN A 134 -22.50 -10.89 17.56
N GLN A 135 -22.18 -12.10 17.10
CA GLN A 135 -21.64 -13.15 17.96
C GLN A 135 -20.23 -12.80 18.44
N SER A 136 -19.38 -12.23 17.58
CA SER A 136 -18.06 -11.73 17.96
C SER A 136 -18.11 -10.65 19.04
N LEU A 137 -19.14 -9.78 19.02
CA LEU A 137 -19.35 -8.80 20.09
C LEU A 137 -19.59 -9.45 21.45
N ILE A 138 -20.20 -10.65 21.48
CA ILE A 138 -20.53 -11.36 22.72
C ILE A 138 -19.30 -12.06 23.32
N ASP A 139 -18.49 -12.73 22.50
CA ASP A 139 -17.42 -13.61 22.98
C ASP A 139 -15.99 -13.19 22.59
N GLY A 140 -15.84 -12.18 21.73
CA GLY A 140 -14.57 -11.64 21.25
C GLY A 140 -13.86 -12.51 20.21
N SER A 141 -14.53 -13.49 19.62
CA SER A 141 -13.93 -14.36 18.61
C SER A 141 -13.75 -13.65 17.27
N ASP A 142 -12.72 -14.03 16.52
CA ASP A 142 -12.47 -13.52 15.18
C ASP A 142 -13.51 -14.06 14.19
N VAL A 143 -13.95 -13.22 13.26
CA VAL A 143 -14.93 -13.56 12.22
C VAL A 143 -14.22 -13.80 10.89
N TYR A 144 -14.45 -14.97 10.30
CA TYR A 144 -13.84 -15.39 9.05
C TYR A 144 -14.88 -15.78 8.02
N GLY A 145 -14.71 -15.25 6.82
CA GLY A 145 -15.46 -15.65 5.64
C GLY A 145 -14.57 -15.92 4.44
N ALA A 146 -14.62 -17.13 3.90
CA ALA A 146 -13.84 -17.54 2.74
C ALA A 146 -14.63 -17.48 1.42
N GLY A 147 -15.94 -17.26 1.48
CA GLY A 147 -16.83 -17.23 0.33
C GLY A 147 -16.85 -15.90 -0.44
N ASP A 148 -17.67 -15.90 -1.49
CA ASP A 148 -18.05 -14.69 -2.22
C ASP A 148 -19.39 -14.20 -1.72
N TYR A 149 -19.37 -13.14 -0.92
CA TYR A 149 -20.57 -12.66 -0.26
C TYR A 149 -21.23 -11.54 -1.06
N THR A 150 -22.52 -11.69 -1.34
CA THR A 150 -23.35 -10.59 -1.83
C THR A 150 -24.31 -10.12 -0.74
N ILE A 151 -24.49 -8.81 -0.62
CA ILE A 151 -25.36 -8.19 0.39
C ILE A 151 -26.45 -7.34 -0.26
N SER A 152 -27.64 -7.34 0.35
CA SER A 152 -28.78 -6.47 0.01
C SER A 152 -28.90 -5.26 0.93
N ASN A 153 -28.12 -5.18 2.00
CA ASN A 153 -28.17 -4.05 2.93
C ASN A 153 -26.82 -3.83 3.64
N THR A 154 -26.68 -2.66 4.26
CA THR A 154 -25.50 -2.27 5.02
C THR A 154 -25.22 -3.20 6.20
N LEU A 155 -23.97 -3.66 6.30
CA LEU A 155 -23.44 -4.33 7.48
C LEU A 155 -23.05 -3.30 8.54
N LYS A 156 -23.45 -3.51 9.80
CA LYS A 156 -23.20 -2.58 10.89
C LYS A 156 -22.18 -3.14 11.87
N ILE A 157 -21.14 -2.35 12.14
CA ILE A 157 -20.13 -2.62 13.16
C ILE A 157 -20.31 -1.57 14.26
N ALA A 158 -20.95 -1.97 15.36
CA ALA A 158 -21.34 -1.11 16.47
C ALA A 158 -21.07 -1.82 17.81
N GLY A 159 -20.93 -1.07 18.91
CA GLY A 159 -20.71 -1.64 20.24
C GLY A 159 -19.29 -2.12 20.59
N PHE A 160 -18.34 -2.15 19.65
CA PHE A 160 -16.96 -2.63 19.87
C PHE A 160 -16.04 -1.59 20.53
N ALA A 161 -16.56 -0.76 21.44
CA ALA A 161 -15.72 0.17 22.19
C ALA A 161 -14.74 -0.65 23.07
N SER A 162 -13.44 -0.58 22.76
CA SER A 162 -12.31 -1.26 23.44
C SER A 162 -12.10 -2.77 23.23
N GLN A 163 -13.09 -3.51 22.73
CA GLN A 163 -12.93 -4.96 22.45
C GLN A 163 -12.24 -5.25 21.12
N GLY A 164 -12.41 -4.36 20.13
CA GLY A 164 -11.95 -4.58 18.77
C GLY A 164 -12.77 -5.64 18.02
N LEU A 165 -12.48 -5.80 16.73
CA LEU A 165 -13.09 -6.81 15.86
C LEU A 165 -12.06 -7.21 14.82
N ASN A 166 -11.77 -8.50 14.69
CA ASN A 166 -11.05 -9.03 13.54
C ASN A 166 -12.08 -9.64 12.59
N LEU A 167 -12.25 -9.01 11.41
CA LEU A 167 -13.17 -9.46 10.37
C LEU A 167 -12.40 -9.73 9.09
N TYR A 168 -12.46 -10.96 8.62
CA TYR A 168 -11.91 -11.37 7.34
C TYR A 168 -13.04 -11.74 6.38
N LEU A 169 -13.07 -11.10 5.21
CA LEU A 169 -13.97 -11.40 4.10
C LEU A 169 -13.14 -11.62 2.84
N ASN A 170 -13.27 -12.78 2.18
CA ASN A 170 -12.61 -12.98 0.90
C ASN A 170 -13.14 -12.02 -0.18
N SER A 171 -14.46 -11.88 -0.29
CA SER A 171 -15.09 -10.96 -1.24
C SER A 171 -16.42 -10.44 -0.69
N LEU A 172 -16.69 -9.15 -0.92
CA LEU A 172 -17.94 -8.50 -0.55
C LEU A 172 -18.43 -7.66 -1.73
N SER A 173 -19.66 -7.90 -2.15
CA SER A 173 -20.31 -7.21 -3.27
C SER A 173 -21.77 -6.91 -2.96
N VAL A 174 -22.36 -5.95 -3.67
CA VAL A 174 -23.80 -5.64 -3.56
C VAL A 174 -24.61 -6.47 -4.55
N ASN A 175 -25.86 -6.78 -4.21
CA ASN A 175 -26.83 -7.37 -5.13
C ASN A 175 -27.87 -6.34 -5.61
N THR A 176 -28.78 -6.77 -6.48
CA THR A 176 -29.79 -5.89 -7.11
C THR A 176 -30.82 -5.31 -6.14
N ALA A 177 -30.94 -5.86 -4.92
CA ALA A 177 -31.82 -5.35 -3.87
C ALA A 177 -31.16 -4.29 -2.98
N PHE A 178 -29.86 -4.04 -3.13
CA PHE A 178 -29.14 -3.04 -2.33
C PHE A 178 -29.69 -1.63 -2.58
N PRO A 179 -29.86 -0.78 -1.55
CA PRO A 179 -30.38 0.57 -1.70
C PRO A 179 -29.54 1.41 -2.69
N LYS A 180 -30.20 1.93 -3.72
CA LYS A 180 -29.60 2.77 -4.74
C LYS A 180 -29.68 4.25 -4.37
N CYS A 181 -28.70 5.02 -4.83
CA CYS A 181 -28.75 6.48 -4.90
C CYS A 181 -28.55 6.93 -6.34
N ASP A 182 -29.03 8.12 -6.68
CA ASP A 182 -29.01 8.62 -8.05
C ASP A 182 -27.63 9.19 -8.44
N SER A 183 -26.82 9.63 -7.46
CA SER A 183 -25.50 10.20 -7.72
C SER A 183 -24.50 10.06 -6.57
N PHE A 184 -23.23 10.36 -6.86
CA PHE A 184 -22.14 10.45 -5.87
C PHE A 184 -22.43 11.45 -4.74
N TRP A 185 -23.29 12.45 -5.00
CA TRP A 185 -23.60 13.56 -4.10
C TRP A 185 -24.77 13.25 -3.15
N ASP A 186 -25.60 12.26 -3.46
CA ASP A 186 -26.84 11.93 -2.72
C ASP A 186 -26.61 11.04 -1.48
N SER A 187 -25.42 11.15 -0.87
CA SER A 187 -24.95 10.30 0.24
C SER A 187 -25.20 8.80 0.00
N PRO A 188 -24.40 8.15 -0.87
CA PRO A 188 -24.57 6.74 -1.20
C PRO A 188 -24.62 5.83 0.04
N THR A 189 -25.44 4.79 0.01
CA THR A 189 -25.53 3.84 1.11
C THR A 189 -24.22 3.04 1.20
N PRO A 190 -23.57 2.91 2.37
CA PRO A 190 -22.32 2.18 2.49
C PRO A 190 -22.54 0.67 2.63
N MET A 191 -21.62 -0.14 2.12
CA MET A 191 -21.62 -1.59 2.32
C MET A 191 -21.34 -1.94 3.78
N ILE A 192 -20.41 -1.22 4.42
CA ILE A 192 -20.09 -1.35 5.85
C ILE A 192 -20.19 0.03 6.53
N LEU A 193 -20.98 0.08 7.61
CA LEU A 193 -21.15 1.27 8.45
C LEU A 193 -20.55 0.99 9.84
N ILE A 194 -19.60 1.83 10.26
CA ILE A 194 -18.83 1.62 11.48
C ILE A 194 -19.09 2.74 12.49
N GLY A 195 -19.54 2.36 13.68
CA GLY A 195 -19.82 3.27 14.78
C GLY A 195 -21.31 3.45 15.07
N ASP A 196 -21.56 4.01 16.25
CA ASP A 196 -22.89 4.30 16.79
C ASP A 196 -22.84 5.57 17.66
N GLY A 197 -23.98 5.96 18.24
CA GLY A 197 -24.05 7.12 19.14
C GLY A 197 -23.38 6.92 20.52
N GLY A 198 -22.77 5.76 20.78
CA GLY A 198 -22.18 5.37 22.05
C GLY A 198 -20.75 5.90 22.21
N ALA A 199 -19.74 5.05 22.04
CA ALA A 199 -18.33 5.45 22.09
C ALA A 199 -17.66 5.18 20.74
N ASN A 200 -16.55 5.84 20.48
CA ASN A 200 -15.78 5.61 19.26
C ASN A 200 -15.32 4.14 19.20
N VAL A 201 -15.55 3.48 18.07
CA VAL A 201 -15.15 2.08 17.89
C VAL A 201 -13.66 2.01 17.63
N THR A 202 -12.95 1.15 18.37
CA THR A 202 -11.48 1.08 18.33
C THR A 202 -10.98 -0.35 18.24
N GLY A 203 -9.77 -0.56 17.71
CA GLY A 203 -9.16 -1.89 17.61
C GLY A 203 -9.79 -2.80 16.54
N ILE A 204 -10.42 -2.22 15.51
CA ILE A 204 -10.93 -2.99 14.37
C ILE A 204 -9.76 -3.37 13.45
N ASN A 205 -9.72 -4.62 13.00
CA ASN A 205 -8.90 -5.10 11.90
C ASN A 205 -9.82 -5.76 10.86
N ILE A 206 -10.18 -5.02 9.81
CA ILE A 206 -10.98 -5.53 8.70
C ILE A 206 -10.06 -5.89 7.55
N THR A 207 -10.19 -7.09 7.01
CA THR A 207 -9.52 -7.53 5.78
C THR A 207 -10.57 -7.97 4.77
N ILE A 208 -10.60 -7.32 3.61
CA ILE A 208 -11.49 -7.65 2.50
C ILE A 208 -10.62 -7.96 1.28
N GLY A 209 -10.72 -9.15 0.71
CA GLY A 209 -9.96 -9.49 -0.50
C GLY A 209 -10.42 -8.67 -1.71
N THR A 210 -11.72 -8.67 -1.99
CA THR A 210 -12.35 -7.82 -3.02
C THR A 210 -13.57 -7.10 -2.50
N LEU A 211 -13.64 -5.79 -2.70
CA LEU A 211 -14.80 -4.96 -2.41
C LEU A 211 -15.39 -4.41 -3.72
N ARG A 212 -16.69 -4.67 -3.96
CA ARG A 212 -17.39 -4.25 -5.17
C ARG A 212 -18.71 -3.54 -4.85
N GLY A 213 -18.71 -2.22 -5.01
CA GLY A 213 -19.87 -1.36 -4.70
C GLY A 213 -20.89 -1.18 -5.84
N GLY A 214 -20.66 -1.81 -7.00
CA GLY A 214 -21.48 -1.61 -8.20
C GLY A 214 -21.94 -2.92 -8.84
N LEU A 215 -23.05 -2.81 -9.57
CA LEU A 215 -23.66 -3.88 -10.35
C LEU A 215 -23.18 -3.80 -11.79
N THR A 216 -23.03 -4.96 -12.44
CA THR A 216 -22.71 -5.01 -13.86
C THR A 216 -23.80 -5.70 -14.62
N ASP A 217 -24.29 -5.02 -15.66
CA ASP A 217 -25.24 -5.60 -16.59
C ASP A 217 -24.56 -6.72 -17.39
N ALA A 218 -25.10 -7.93 -17.29
CA ALA A 218 -24.50 -9.11 -17.91
C ALA A 218 -24.43 -9.04 -19.45
N THR A 219 -25.28 -8.23 -20.08
CA THR A 219 -25.41 -8.13 -21.54
C THR A 219 -24.56 -7.00 -22.11
N THR A 220 -24.65 -5.81 -21.52
CA THR A 220 -23.98 -4.60 -22.01
C THR A 220 -22.62 -4.38 -21.38
N GLN A 221 -22.31 -5.10 -20.28
CA GLN A 221 -21.14 -4.86 -19.43
C GLN A 221 -21.10 -3.45 -18.83
N ALA A 222 -22.22 -2.71 -18.88
CA ALA A 222 -22.35 -1.42 -18.23
C ALA A 222 -22.32 -1.59 -16.71
N VAL A 223 -21.65 -0.66 -16.04
CA VAL A 223 -21.56 -0.62 -14.57
C VAL A 223 -22.56 0.40 -14.05
N GLU A 224 -23.41 -0.04 -13.12
CA GLU A 224 -24.25 0.81 -12.30
C GLU A 224 -23.58 0.95 -10.92
N TYR A 225 -23.19 2.16 -10.56
CA TYR A 225 -22.65 2.46 -9.24
C TYR A 225 -23.79 2.53 -8.22
N VAL A 226 -23.63 1.88 -7.06
CA VAL A 226 -24.73 1.74 -6.10
C VAL A 226 -24.31 2.15 -4.69
N ALA A 227 -23.11 1.77 -4.25
CA ALA A 227 -22.70 1.89 -2.86
C ALA A 227 -21.35 2.61 -2.67
N ASP A 228 -21.21 3.26 -1.52
CA ASP A 228 -19.90 3.51 -0.93
C ASP A 228 -19.39 2.22 -0.25
N GLY A 229 -18.09 2.05 -0.13
CA GLY A 229 -17.50 0.89 0.55
C GLY A 229 -17.71 0.95 2.06
N ILE A 230 -16.99 1.86 2.73
CA ILE A 230 -17.00 2.00 4.18
C ILE A 230 -17.27 3.45 4.58
N LYS A 231 -18.15 3.64 5.58
CA LYS A 231 -18.42 4.94 6.22
C LYS A 231 -18.41 4.87 7.75
N PRO A 232 -18.02 5.97 8.44
CA PRO A 232 -18.29 6.12 9.86
C PRO A 232 -19.77 6.44 10.10
N ASN A 233 -20.25 6.15 11.30
CA ASN A 233 -21.56 6.53 11.81
C ASN A 233 -21.48 6.90 13.28
N GLY A 234 -22.33 7.83 13.73
CA GLY A 234 -22.31 8.29 15.11
C GLY A 234 -20.89 8.74 15.49
N ASN A 235 -20.35 8.27 16.60
CA ASN A 235 -18.99 8.63 17.03
C ASN A 235 -17.87 8.07 16.12
N GLY A 236 -18.21 7.20 15.16
CA GLY A 236 -17.28 6.67 14.16
C GLY A 236 -16.25 5.72 14.74
N PHE A 237 -15.05 5.70 14.17
CA PHE A 237 -13.99 4.77 14.53
C PHE A 237 -12.59 5.38 14.48
N ALA A 238 -11.66 4.79 15.23
CA ALA A 238 -10.29 5.24 15.40
C ALA A 238 -9.38 4.06 15.76
N LEU A 239 -8.06 4.27 15.76
CA LEU A 239 -7.07 3.29 16.26
C LEU A 239 -7.26 1.88 15.67
N SER A 240 -7.49 1.82 14.36
CA SER A 240 -7.91 0.60 13.67
C SER A 240 -7.17 0.43 12.34
N HIS A 241 -7.22 -0.77 11.79
CA HIS A 241 -6.64 -1.16 10.50
C HIS A 241 -7.74 -1.67 9.55
N ILE A 242 -7.74 -1.17 8.32
CA ILE A 242 -8.60 -1.68 7.25
C ILE A 242 -7.70 -2.04 6.06
N HIS A 243 -7.79 -3.27 5.61
CA HIS A 243 -7.15 -3.77 4.40
C HIS A 243 -8.23 -4.13 3.36
N ILE A 244 -8.12 -3.55 2.17
CA ILE A 244 -8.96 -3.92 1.02
C ILE A 244 -8.01 -4.26 -0.13
N GLY A 245 -7.90 -5.54 -0.48
CA GLY A 245 -7.01 -6.02 -1.54
C GLY A 245 -7.35 -5.33 -2.87
N SER A 246 -8.52 -5.61 -3.40
CA SER A 246 -9.07 -4.96 -4.60
C SER A 246 -10.35 -4.19 -4.29
N ALA A 247 -10.48 -2.97 -4.83
CA ALA A 247 -11.71 -2.18 -4.71
C ALA A 247 -12.15 -1.62 -6.06
N ILE A 248 -13.38 -1.95 -6.48
CA ILE A 248 -13.92 -1.58 -7.79
C ILE A 248 -15.37 -1.12 -7.69
N TYR A 249 -15.76 -0.22 -8.61
CA TYR A 249 -17.14 0.23 -8.81
C TYR A 249 -17.85 0.78 -7.57
N CYS A 250 -17.09 1.30 -6.60
CA CYS A 250 -17.64 2.03 -5.47
C CYS A 250 -17.84 3.50 -5.86
N TYR A 251 -18.80 4.19 -5.24
CA TYR A 251 -18.82 5.65 -5.30
C TYR A 251 -17.58 6.23 -4.60
N ALA A 252 -17.34 5.82 -3.36
CA ALA A 252 -16.07 5.98 -2.67
C ALA A 252 -15.72 4.66 -1.97
N VAL A 253 -14.46 4.21 -2.05
CA VAL A 253 -14.02 3.00 -1.31
C VAL A 253 -14.12 3.28 0.19
N ILE A 254 -13.65 4.44 0.62
CA ILE A 254 -13.83 4.94 1.98
C ILE A 254 -14.32 6.39 1.91
N ARG A 255 -15.42 6.67 2.61
CA ARG A 255 -15.93 8.04 2.78
C ARG A 255 -16.06 8.36 4.27
N THR A 256 -15.59 9.53 4.66
CA THR A 256 -15.89 10.10 5.98
C THR A 256 -16.80 11.32 5.84
N GLY A 257 -17.20 11.89 6.97
CA GLY A 257 -17.99 13.11 7.04
C GLY A 257 -19.31 12.98 7.78
N ASP A 258 -19.68 11.77 8.19
CA ASP A 258 -20.92 11.52 8.94
C ASP A 258 -20.66 11.29 10.45
N GLN A 259 -19.40 11.36 10.88
CA GLN A 259 -19.03 11.16 12.28
C GLN A 259 -19.39 12.36 13.18
N LEU A 260 -19.70 12.06 14.44
CA LEU A 260 -20.07 13.02 15.49
C LEU A 260 -18.89 13.41 16.39
N THR A 261 -17.80 12.62 16.37
CA THR A 261 -16.57 12.88 17.11
C THR A 261 -15.35 12.68 16.21
N PRO A 262 -14.18 13.24 16.55
CA PRO A 262 -12.98 13.06 15.75
C PRO A 262 -12.65 11.59 15.50
N ASN A 263 -12.21 11.26 14.29
CA ASN A 263 -11.82 9.90 13.89
C ASN A 263 -10.32 9.91 13.58
N ALA A 264 -9.54 9.23 14.40
CA ALA A 264 -8.10 9.42 14.44
C ALA A 264 -7.30 8.12 14.26
N SER A 265 -6.08 8.26 13.74
CA SER A 265 -5.06 7.19 13.76
C SER A 265 -5.51 5.89 13.09
N MET A 266 -6.02 6.02 11.87
CA MET A 266 -6.40 4.89 11.04
C MET A 266 -5.23 4.42 10.18
N TRP A 267 -5.09 3.11 10.03
CA TRP A 267 -4.20 2.50 9.05
C TRP A 267 -5.05 1.89 7.94
N ILE A 268 -4.87 2.36 6.71
CA ILE A 268 -5.61 1.91 5.54
C ILE A 268 -4.60 1.31 4.57
N THR A 269 -4.83 0.08 4.13
CA THR A 269 -3.97 -0.63 3.17
C THR A 269 -4.78 -1.25 2.05
N GLY A 270 -4.12 -1.51 0.94
CA GLY A 270 -4.73 -2.24 -0.16
C GLY A 270 -3.72 -2.58 -1.25
N ASP A 271 -4.17 -3.31 -2.25
CA ASP A 271 -3.34 -3.71 -3.38
C ASP A 271 -3.67 -2.90 -4.64
N PHE A 272 -4.92 -2.92 -5.10
CA PHE A 272 -5.29 -2.26 -6.35
C PHE A 272 -6.72 -1.72 -6.34
N TRP A 273 -6.88 -0.39 -6.36
CA TRP A 273 -8.20 0.26 -6.32
C TRP A 273 -8.44 1.02 -7.62
N THR A 274 -9.48 0.63 -8.36
CA THR A 274 -9.70 1.17 -9.71
C THR A 274 -11.17 1.24 -10.10
N GLN A 275 -11.48 2.11 -11.07
CA GLN A 275 -12.83 2.24 -11.64
C GLN A 275 -13.88 2.54 -10.56
N ASN A 276 -13.50 3.28 -9.52
CA ASN A 276 -14.43 3.87 -8.57
C ASN A 276 -14.73 5.31 -9.02
N TYR A 277 -15.76 5.94 -8.45
CA TYR A 277 -15.84 7.41 -8.57
C TYR A 277 -14.65 8.05 -7.85
N LEU A 278 -14.36 7.62 -6.63
CA LEU A 278 -13.25 8.12 -5.83
C LEU A 278 -12.64 6.98 -5.01
N GLY A 279 -11.33 6.97 -4.79
CA GLY A 279 -10.72 6.05 -3.83
C GLY A 279 -11.15 6.41 -2.40
N VAL A 280 -10.73 7.57 -1.92
CA VAL A 280 -11.02 8.03 -0.55
C VAL A 280 -11.53 9.46 -0.53
N LEU A 281 -12.62 9.71 0.20
CA LEU A 281 -13.03 11.05 0.64
C LEU A 281 -12.80 11.21 2.14
N ILE A 282 -11.88 12.09 2.52
CA ILE A 282 -11.73 12.54 3.89
C ILE A 282 -12.34 13.93 4.06
N LYS A 283 -13.30 14.08 4.99
CA LYS A 283 -13.87 15.37 5.38
C LYS A 283 -14.31 15.37 6.85
N SER A 284 -14.44 16.57 7.41
CA SER A 284 -14.98 16.80 8.74
C SER A 284 -16.39 16.24 8.91
N GLY A 285 -16.69 15.78 10.12
CA GLY A 285 -17.96 15.15 10.44
C GLY A 285 -19.08 16.17 10.71
N THR A 286 -20.29 15.66 10.90
CA THR A 286 -21.50 16.46 11.19
C THR A 286 -21.68 16.80 12.68
N GLY A 287 -20.83 16.28 13.55
CA GLY A 287 -20.86 16.56 14.98
C GLY A 287 -20.65 18.03 15.34
N THR A 288 -20.97 18.40 16.58
CA THR A 288 -20.72 19.76 17.09
C THR A 288 -19.24 20.12 16.97
N GLY A 289 -18.95 21.25 16.33
CA GLY A 289 -17.58 21.72 16.11
C GLY A 289 -16.88 21.08 14.91
N SER A 290 -17.61 20.41 14.00
CA SER A 290 -17.08 19.85 12.74
C SER A 290 -15.88 18.92 13.00
N PRO A 291 -16.10 17.77 13.65
CA PRO A 291 -15.02 16.90 14.11
C PRO A 291 -14.07 16.49 12.99
N ILE A 292 -12.79 16.73 13.21
CA ILE A 292 -11.72 16.46 12.25
C ILE A 292 -11.47 14.96 12.07
N VAL A 293 -10.85 14.62 10.95
CA VAL A 293 -10.36 13.28 10.64
C VAL A 293 -8.84 13.38 10.56
N GLU A 294 -8.14 12.77 11.52
CA GLU A 294 -6.73 13.07 11.76
C GLU A 294 -5.78 11.86 11.83
N GLY A 295 -4.57 12.01 11.32
CA GLY A 295 -3.53 10.98 11.48
C GLY A 295 -3.82 9.69 10.72
N TRP A 296 -4.59 9.77 9.63
CA TRP A 296 -4.90 8.65 8.76
C TRP A 296 -3.70 8.30 7.88
N LYS A 297 -3.41 7.01 7.72
CA LYS A 297 -2.31 6.54 6.91
C LYS A 297 -2.83 5.65 5.80
N PHE A 298 -2.51 6.00 4.57
CA PHE A 298 -2.91 5.28 3.36
C PHE A 298 -1.68 4.62 2.75
N PHE A 299 -1.71 3.29 2.67
CA PHE A 299 -0.66 2.44 2.12
C PHE A 299 -1.28 1.47 1.12
N VAL A 300 -1.76 2.00 0.00
CA VAL A 300 -2.38 1.22 -1.08
C VAL A 300 -1.36 1.11 -2.20
N LYS A 301 -1.04 -0.11 -2.66
CA LYS A 301 0.04 -0.27 -3.63
C LYS A 301 -0.22 0.53 -4.90
N PHE A 302 -1.44 0.50 -5.44
CA PHE A 302 -1.79 1.29 -6.62
C PHE A 302 -3.27 1.73 -6.64
N ILE A 303 -3.53 3.03 -6.81
CA ILE A 303 -4.87 3.61 -6.96
C ILE A 303 -4.96 4.24 -8.35
N ALA A 304 -5.83 3.72 -9.21
CA ALA A 304 -5.82 4.14 -10.61
C ALA A 304 -7.19 4.24 -11.30
N ALA A 305 -7.31 5.10 -12.30
CA ALA A 305 -8.48 5.18 -13.18
C ALA A 305 -9.83 5.39 -12.44
N ASN A 306 -9.80 6.10 -11.31
CA ASN A 306 -11.02 6.53 -10.62
C ASN A 306 -11.53 7.86 -11.23
N HIS A 307 -12.84 8.07 -11.28
CA HIS A 307 -13.44 9.18 -12.04
C HIS A 307 -13.08 10.58 -11.49
N TYR A 308 -13.16 10.77 -10.18
CA TYR A 308 -13.00 12.03 -9.42
C TYR A 308 -11.69 12.09 -8.60
N GLY A 309 -10.73 11.19 -8.87
CA GLY A 309 -9.43 11.18 -8.22
C GLY A 309 -9.16 9.93 -7.39
N GLY A 310 -7.93 9.82 -6.90
CA GLY A 310 -7.52 8.76 -5.98
C GLY A 310 -7.92 9.09 -4.54
N ILE A 311 -7.50 10.25 -4.03
CA ILE A 311 -7.83 10.71 -2.67
C ILE A 311 -8.23 12.18 -2.69
N TRP A 312 -9.33 12.51 -2.03
CA TRP A 312 -9.76 13.87 -1.78
C TRP A 312 -9.70 14.16 -0.28
N PHE A 313 -8.82 15.10 0.08
CA PHE A 313 -8.78 15.71 1.39
C PHE A 313 -9.58 17.01 1.36
N ASP A 314 -10.77 16.99 1.94
CA ASP A 314 -11.63 18.14 2.18
C ASP A 314 -11.45 18.61 3.64
N ASN A 315 -12.00 19.78 3.94
CA ASN A 315 -11.89 20.47 5.21
C ASN A 315 -12.05 19.53 6.41
N GLY A 316 -10.99 19.43 7.21
CA GLY A 316 -10.89 18.56 8.39
C GLY A 316 -10.08 17.28 8.18
N GLY A 317 -9.67 16.95 6.96
CA GLY A 317 -8.84 15.78 6.65
C GLY A 317 -7.34 15.94 6.87
N GLN A 318 -6.93 16.24 8.09
CA GLN A 318 -5.58 16.71 8.39
C GLN A 318 -4.62 15.61 8.86
N TYR A 319 -3.33 15.89 8.76
CA TYR A 319 -2.21 15.05 9.23
C TYR A 319 -2.17 13.66 8.59
N ALA A 320 -2.69 13.53 7.37
CA ALA A 320 -2.69 12.27 6.66
C ALA A 320 -1.29 11.94 6.11
N GLN A 321 -0.98 10.65 6.04
CA GLN A 321 0.20 10.12 5.36
C GLN A 321 -0.26 9.26 4.21
N VAL A 322 0.26 9.51 3.01
CA VAL A 322 -0.11 8.79 1.79
C VAL A 322 1.15 8.17 1.21
N ASN A 323 1.10 6.87 0.96
CA ASN A 323 2.14 6.12 0.30
C ASN A 323 1.52 5.05 -0.60
N GLY A 324 2.13 4.84 -1.76
CA GLY A 324 1.56 4.08 -2.86
C GLY A 324 1.82 4.75 -4.19
N ASP A 325 1.35 4.12 -5.25
CA ASP A 325 1.39 4.68 -6.59
C ASP A 325 -0.03 5.12 -7.02
N PHE A 326 -0.08 6.15 -7.86
CA PHE A 326 -1.31 6.75 -8.35
C PHE A 326 -1.15 7.08 -9.84
N ASP A 327 -2.17 6.73 -10.64
CA ASP A 327 -2.16 7.04 -12.06
C ASP A 327 -3.56 7.09 -12.66
N PHE A 328 -3.74 7.83 -13.76
CA PHE A 328 -4.98 7.89 -14.55
C PHE A 328 -6.25 8.31 -13.78
N ASN A 329 -6.14 8.85 -12.57
CA ASN A 329 -7.31 9.26 -11.80
C ASN A 329 -7.83 10.64 -12.24
N GLY A 330 -9.09 10.93 -11.92
CA GLY A 330 -9.67 12.24 -12.18
C GLY A 330 -10.02 12.46 -13.65
N GLY A 331 -10.18 11.42 -14.47
CA GLY A 331 -10.47 11.56 -15.91
C GLY A 331 -11.80 12.27 -16.24
N TRP A 332 -12.66 12.50 -15.24
CA TRP A 332 -13.91 13.24 -15.36
C TRP A 332 -13.80 14.66 -14.78
N LEU A 333 -12.62 15.02 -14.29
CA LEU A 333 -12.34 16.31 -13.69
C LEU A 333 -11.61 17.25 -14.64
N SER A 334 -11.77 18.54 -14.42
CA SER A 334 -11.02 19.59 -15.11
C SER A 334 -10.62 20.68 -14.13
N ILE A 335 -9.51 21.38 -14.40
CA ILE A 335 -9.11 22.56 -13.63
C ILE A 335 -9.24 23.80 -14.52
N MET A 336 -10.04 24.77 -14.08
CA MET A 336 -10.21 26.05 -14.75
C MET A 336 -9.34 27.10 -14.08
N HIS A 337 -8.55 27.86 -14.84
CA HIS A 337 -7.89 29.08 -14.36
C HIS A 337 -8.85 30.25 -14.54
N LEU A 338 -9.15 30.95 -13.45
CA LEU A 338 -10.11 32.05 -13.46
C LEU A 338 -9.48 33.34 -13.95
N SER A 339 -10.08 33.93 -14.99
CA SER A 339 -9.78 35.30 -15.43
C SER A 339 -10.61 36.34 -14.70
N ASP A 340 -11.72 35.93 -14.08
CA ASP A 340 -12.57 36.73 -13.21
C ASP A 340 -13.07 35.85 -12.06
N GLY A 341 -12.65 36.16 -10.84
CA GLY A 341 -13.02 35.46 -9.61
C GLY A 341 -14.13 36.14 -8.82
N THR A 342 -14.96 36.99 -9.46
CA THR A 342 -16.04 37.71 -8.78
C THR A 342 -16.93 36.75 -7.98
N ASN A 343 -16.96 36.97 -6.67
CA ASN A 343 -17.70 36.17 -5.68
C ASN A 343 -17.31 34.67 -5.63
N VAL A 344 -16.09 34.30 -6.04
CA VAL A 344 -15.61 32.90 -5.97
C VAL A 344 -15.64 32.31 -4.55
N ALA A 345 -15.56 33.17 -3.52
CA ALA A 345 -15.68 32.77 -2.12
C ALA A 345 -17.03 32.14 -1.75
N GLU A 346 -18.08 32.39 -2.53
CA GLU A 346 -19.41 31.77 -2.35
C GLU A 346 -19.39 30.26 -2.66
N LEU A 347 -18.32 29.76 -3.30
CA LEU A 347 -18.12 28.33 -3.53
C LEU A 347 -17.60 27.58 -2.28
N ALA A 348 -17.20 28.29 -1.23
CA ALA A 348 -16.67 27.65 -0.03
C ALA A 348 -17.71 26.69 0.60
N GLY A 349 -17.35 25.41 0.71
CA GLY A 349 -18.20 24.39 1.33
C GLY A 349 -19.40 23.95 0.49
N THR A 350 -19.45 24.28 -0.80
CA THR A 350 -20.56 23.91 -1.70
C THR A 350 -20.19 22.80 -2.70
N ALA A 351 -19.19 21.98 -2.38
CA ALA A 351 -18.81 20.82 -3.18
C ALA A 351 -20.04 19.98 -3.60
N GLY A 352 -20.15 19.70 -4.90
CA GLY A 352 -21.31 19.05 -5.52
C GLY A 352 -22.33 20.01 -6.15
N ALA A 353 -22.29 21.31 -5.81
CA ALA A 353 -23.17 22.32 -6.41
C ALA A 353 -23.01 22.38 -7.93
N LYS A 354 -24.12 22.63 -8.63
CA LYS A 354 -24.13 22.74 -10.09
C LYS A 354 -23.70 24.13 -10.53
N LEU A 355 -22.61 24.17 -11.29
CA LEU A 355 -22.13 25.35 -12.01
C LEU A 355 -22.59 25.25 -13.45
N THR A 356 -22.97 26.39 -14.05
CA THR A 356 -23.54 26.41 -15.39
C THR A 356 -23.12 27.64 -16.20
N ASP A 357 -22.98 27.45 -17.50
CA ASP A 357 -22.86 28.52 -18.49
C ASP A 357 -24.22 28.95 -19.08
N GLY A 358 -25.32 28.44 -18.50
CA GLY A 358 -26.69 28.59 -18.97
C GLY A 358 -27.18 27.44 -19.86
N THR A 359 -26.30 26.51 -20.27
CA THR A 359 -26.65 25.38 -21.13
C THR A 359 -26.19 24.04 -20.60
N THR A 360 -24.94 23.96 -20.12
CA THR A 360 -24.32 22.73 -19.61
C THR A 360 -23.96 22.90 -18.14
N GLU A 361 -24.24 21.87 -17.34
CA GLU A 361 -23.96 21.86 -15.91
C GLU A 361 -22.76 20.96 -15.59
N LEU A 362 -21.86 21.45 -14.75
CA LEU A 362 -20.78 20.67 -14.14
C LEU A 362 -20.88 20.75 -12.62
N SER A 363 -20.41 19.72 -11.93
CA SER A 363 -20.41 19.72 -10.46
C SER A 363 -19.14 20.39 -9.95
N PHE A 364 -19.27 21.36 -9.04
CA PHE A 364 -18.13 21.96 -8.35
C PHE A 364 -17.45 20.93 -7.44
N ILE A 365 -16.11 20.88 -7.47
CA ILE A 365 -15.31 20.01 -6.60
C ILE A 365 -14.60 20.85 -5.53
N ALA A 366 -13.69 21.74 -5.95
CA ALA A 366 -12.86 22.53 -5.05
C ALA A 366 -12.45 23.86 -5.72
N HIS A 367 -12.19 24.88 -4.90
CA HIS A 367 -11.58 26.14 -5.33
C HIS A 367 -10.26 26.33 -4.58
N TYR A 368 -9.26 26.87 -5.27
CA TYR A 368 -7.98 27.19 -4.64
C TYR A 368 -7.26 28.34 -5.33
N THR A 369 -6.40 29.01 -4.57
CA THR A 369 -5.48 30.01 -5.09
C THR A 369 -4.07 29.43 -5.15
N TYR A 370 -3.42 29.51 -6.30
CA TYR A 370 -2.04 29.07 -6.51
C TYR A 370 -1.25 30.18 -7.22
N GLN A 371 -0.12 30.59 -6.63
CA GLN A 371 0.78 31.63 -7.15
C GLN A 371 0.09 32.96 -7.51
N GLY A 372 -0.96 33.32 -6.76
CA GLY A 372 -1.72 34.57 -6.95
C GLY A 372 -2.88 34.48 -7.96
N SER A 373 -3.09 33.33 -8.57
CA SER A 373 -4.21 33.05 -9.48
C SER A 373 -5.24 32.12 -8.82
N ASP A 374 -6.51 32.31 -9.15
CA ASP A 374 -7.61 31.46 -8.69
C ASP A 374 -7.92 30.33 -9.68
N TYR A 375 -8.20 29.15 -9.14
CA TYR A 375 -8.51 27.95 -9.89
C TYR A 375 -9.74 27.25 -9.32
N VAL A 376 -10.52 26.62 -10.19
CA VAL A 376 -11.68 25.82 -9.80
C VAL A 376 -11.59 24.45 -10.45
N ILE A 377 -11.76 23.41 -9.63
CA ILE A 377 -11.89 22.02 -10.08
C ILE A 377 -13.39 21.72 -10.27
N VAL A 378 -13.74 21.19 -11.44
CA VAL A 378 -15.12 20.78 -11.78
C VAL A 378 -15.15 19.34 -12.28
N ALA A 379 -16.28 18.68 -12.07
CA ALA A 379 -16.56 17.33 -12.53
C ALA A 379 -17.68 17.31 -13.59
N ALA A 380 -17.42 16.63 -14.69
CA ALA A 380 -18.41 16.29 -15.70
C ALA A 380 -19.20 15.02 -15.33
N ASP A 381 -20.25 14.76 -16.10
CA ASP A 381 -21.08 13.55 -16.06
C ASP A 381 -20.49 12.38 -16.88
N SER A 382 -19.38 12.64 -17.57
CA SER A 382 -18.71 11.73 -18.48
C SER A 382 -17.21 12.03 -18.55
N ALA A 383 -16.42 11.10 -19.06
CA ALA A 383 -14.97 11.25 -19.17
C ALA A 383 -14.60 12.37 -20.15
N ILE A 384 -13.89 13.38 -19.66
CA ILE A 384 -13.40 14.51 -20.46
C ILE A 384 -11.91 14.41 -20.77
N SER A 385 -11.20 13.48 -20.13
CA SER A 385 -9.76 13.26 -20.35
C SER A 385 -9.40 12.98 -21.80
N THR A 386 -8.17 13.31 -22.20
CA THR A 386 -7.64 12.97 -23.54
C THR A 386 -7.19 11.50 -23.65
N TYR A 387 -7.33 10.72 -22.57
CA TYR A 387 -6.96 9.32 -22.45
C TYR A 387 -8.18 8.45 -22.11
N GLY A 388 -8.05 7.13 -22.28
CA GLY A 388 -8.97 6.16 -21.69
C GLY A 388 -10.39 6.18 -22.27
N GLY A 389 -10.58 6.72 -23.48
CA GLY A 389 -11.88 6.84 -24.13
C GLY A 389 -12.65 8.12 -23.80
N GLY A 390 -12.04 9.08 -23.09
CA GLY A 390 -12.61 10.42 -22.93
C GLY A 390 -12.55 11.26 -24.21
N THR A 391 -13.30 12.36 -24.23
CA THR A 391 -13.43 13.21 -25.43
C THR A 391 -12.22 14.12 -25.67
N GLY A 392 -11.44 14.41 -24.63
CA GLY A 392 -10.40 15.43 -24.65
C GLY A 392 -10.93 16.86 -24.81
N VAL A 393 -12.24 17.07 -24.65
CA VAL A 393 -12.91 18.36 -24.90
C VAL A 393 -13.61 18.82 -23.63
N PHE A 394 -13.25 20.02 -23.17
CA PHE A 394 -13.97 20.69 -22.10
C PHE A 394 -15.29 21.29 -22.63
N PRO A 395 -16.43 21.12 -21.93
CA PRO A 395 -17.73 21.45 -22.49
C PRO A 395 -18.05 22.96 -22.56
N TRP A 396 -17.37 23.79 -21.76
CA TRP A 396 -17.58 25.25 -21.79
C TRP A 396 -16.52 25.98 -22.63
N THR A 397 -16.88 27.16 -23.12
CA THR A 397 -15.97 28.05 -23.85
C THR A 397 -15.33 29.08 -22.91
N ALA A 398 -14.03 29.34 -23.08
CA ALA A 398 -13.32 30.35 -22.29
C ALA A 398 -13.94 31.75 -22.44
N GLY A 399 -13.98 32.49 -21.34
CA GLY A 399 -14.57 33.82 -21.24
C GLY A 399 -16.09 33.83 -20.99
N THR A 400 -16.77 32.68 -21.07
CA THR A 400 -18.18 32.58 -20.71
C THR A 400 -18.37 32.78 -19.21
N THR A 401 -19.41 33.52 -18.83
CA THR A 401 -19.79 33.68 -17.42
C THR A 401 -20.38 32.37 -16.91
N ILE A 402 -19.79 31.85 -15.84
CA ILE A 402 -20.27 30.67 -15.13
C ILE A 402 -20.92 31.14 -13.82
N THR A 403 -22.14 30.66 -13.58
CA THR A 403 -22.91 30.94 -12.38
C THR A 403 -23.22 29.63 -11.65
N THR A 404 -23.83 29.71 -10.47
CA THR A 404 -24.46 28.53 -9.85
C THR A 404 -25.94 28.50 -10.21
N VAL A 405 -26.57 27.33 -10.09
CA VAL A 405 -28.03 27.21 -10.22
C VAL A 405 -28.76 27.75 -8.98
N ASP A 406 -28.09 27.75 -7.82
CA ASP A 406 -28.70 27.99 -6.50
C ASP A 406 -28.43 29.41 -5.93
N SER A 407 -27.54 30.18 -6.55
CA SER A 407 -27.13 31.53 -6.18
C SER A 407 -26.84 32.36 -7.44
N SER A 408 -27.55 33.48 -7.58
CA SER A 408 -27.43 34.42 -8.71
C SER A 408 -26.20 35.30 -8.66
N ASP A 409 -25.49 35.31 -7.53
CA ASP A 409 -24.46 36.32 -7.26
C ASP A 409 -23.05 35.83 -7.65
N LEU A 410 -22.86 34.52 -7.86
CA LEU A 410 -21.64 33.99 -8.44
C LEU A 410 -21.59 34.30 -9.95
N ALA A 411 -20.50 34.93 -10.39
CA ALA A 411 -20.27 35.22 -11.80
C ALA A 411 -18.77 35.13 -12.12
N ILE A 412 -18.25 33.91 -12.22
CA ILE A 412 -16.84 33.66 -12.53
C ILE A 412 -16.62 33.51 -14.03
N LYS A 413 -15.40 33.73 -14.49
CA LYS A 413 -14.96 33.44 -15.87
C LYS A 413 -13.60 32.76 -15.84
N PHE A 414 -13.35 31.92 -16.83
CA PHE A 414 -12.05 31.26 -17.02
C PHE A 414 -11.42 31.64 -18.35
N ASP A 415 -10.10 31.63 -18.45
CA ASP A 415 -9.38 31.85 -19.73
C ASP A 415 -8.73 30.57 -20.28
N THR A 416 -8.38 29.64 -19.41
CA THR A 416 -7.64 28.44 -19.73
C THR A 416 -8.15 27.29 -18.87
N VAL A 417 -8.03 26.09 -19.42
CA VAL A 417 -8.53 24.86 -18.80
C VAL A 417 -7.48 23.78 -18.96
N MET A 418 -7.25 23.05 -17.87
CA MET A 418 -6.43 21.87 -17.84
C MET A 418 -7.35 20.64 -17.82
N VAL A 419 -7.36 19.93 -18.95
CA VAL A 419 -8.02 18.63 -19.08
C VAL A 419 -7.00 17.52 -18.81
N PRO A 420 -7.33 16.49 -18.01
CA PRO A 420 -6.44 15.37 -17.70
C PRO A 420 -6.06 14.56 -18.94
N GLY A 421 -4.81 14.12 -19.01
CA GLY A 421 -4.36 13.09 -19.93
C GLY A 421 -2.87 13.10 -20.20
N ASP A 422 -2.42 12.04 -20.88
CA ASP A 422 -1.05 11.95 -21.40
C ASP A 422 -0.90 12.84 -22.63
N ASN A 423 -0.12 13.91 -22.54
CA ASN A 423 0.30 14.69 -23.70
C ASN A 423 1.82 14.70 -23.84
N ALA A 424 2.32 15.06 -25.03
CA ALA A 424 3.75 15.03 -25.37
C ALA A 424 4.65 15.89 -24.46
N SER A 425 4.04 16.74 -23.63
CA SER A 425 4.70 17.69 -22.73
C SER A 425 4.36 17.48 -21.24
N SER A 426 3.38 16.65 -20.89
CA SER A 426 2.92 16.42 -19.50
C SER A 426 1.85 15.33 -19.39
N ASN A 427 1.86 14.58 -18.30
CA ASN A 427 0.68 13.89 -17.74
C ASN A 427 0.19 14.72 -16.54
N ASN A 428 -1.09 15.05 -16.54
CA ASN A 428 -1.75 15.96 -15.61
C ASN A 428 -3.05 15.38 -15.00
N PHE A 429 -3.09 14.05 -14.77
CA PHE A 429 -4.19 13.45 -14.00
C PHE A 429 -4.28 14.03 -12.58
N ILE A 430 -5.51 14.13 -12.09
CA ILE A 430 -5.84 14.68 -10.77
C ILE A 430 -5.93 13.51 -9.78
N ASP A 431 -4.77 13.10 -9.26
CA ASP A 431 -4.69 11.94 -8.36
C ASP A 431 -5.10 12.28 -6.93
N ILE A 432 -4.64 13.43 -6.43
CA ILE A 432 -4.96 13.89 -5.07
C ILE A 432 -5.52 15.31 -5.11
N ILE A 433 -6.68 15.50 -4.48
CA ILE A 433 -7.30 16.80 -4.28
C ILE A 433 -7.00 17.27 -2.85
N HIS A 434 -6.38 18.44 -2.74
CA HIS A 434 -5.95 19.07 -1.48
C HIS A 434 -6.82 20.31 -1.18
N ASP A 435 -8.07 20.09 -0.82
CA ASP A 435 -9.09 21.12 -0.67
C ASP A 435 -9.06 21.77 0.72
N PHE A 436 -8.10 22.68 0.89
CA PHE A 436 -7.84 23.37 2.16
C PHE A 436 -7.88 24.89 2.07
N GLN A 437 -8.31 25.47 0.94
CA GLN A 437 -8.21 26.92 0.66
C GLN A 437 -8.80 27.81 1.76
N TYR A 438 -9.89 27.38 2.39
CA TYR A 438 -10.60 28.12 3.44
C TYR A 438 -10.26 27.68 4.86
N THR A 439 -9.18 26.91 5.01
CA THR A 439 -8.69 26.45 6.30
C THR A 439 -7.43 27.23 6.70
N ALA A 440 -7.04 27.16 7.97
CA ALA A 440 -5.80 27.78 8.42
C ALA A 440 -4.55 27.06 7.87
N PHE A 441 -4.67 25.76 7.61
CA PHE A 441 -3.62 24.90 7.06
C PHE A 441 -4.22 23.56 6.58
N GLY A 442 -3.56 22.93 5.61
CA GLY A 442 -3.81 21.55 5.20
C GLY A 442 -2.50 20.79 5.25
N LYS A 443 -2.24 20.06 6.35
CA LYS A 443 -0.97 19.32 6.50
C LYS A 443 -1.16 17.87 6.12
N ILE A 444 -0.59 17.45 5.00
CA ILE A 444 -0.47 16.04 4.64
C ILE A 444 0.96 15.72 4.23
N GLN A 445 1.28 14.43 4.22
CA GLN A 445 2.52 13.91 3.66
C GLN A 445 2.19 12.93 2.55
N VAL A 446 2.74 13.16 1.35
CA VAL A 446 2.61 12.26 0.20
C VAL A 446 3.99 11.75 -0.18
N VAL A 447 4.16 10.43 -0.22
CA VAL A 447 5.39 9.76 -0.67
C VAL A 447 5.02 8.67 -1.69
N ALA A 448 5.21 8.94 -2.97
CA ALA A 448 4.77 8.05 -4.05
C ALA A 448 5.88 7.75 -5.06
N GLY A 449 5.85 6.58 -5.71
CA GLY A 449 6.69 6.32 -6.88
C GLY A 449 6.11 7.04 -8.10
N TYR A 450 4.86 6.70 -8.44
CA TYR A 450 4.07 7.31 -9.50
C TYR A 450 2.98 8.20 -8.93
N LEU A 451 2.92 9.45 -9.40
CA LEU A 451 1.86 10.41 -9.07
C LEU A 451 1.82 11.49 -10.15
N SER A 452 0.71 11.61 -10.85
CA SER A 452 0.55 12.62 -11.91
C SER A 452 0.45 14.02 -11.31
N GLY A 453 -0.35 14.21 -10.27
CA GLY A 453 -0.45 15.51 -9.61
C GLY A 453 -1.27 15.56 -8.32
N VAL A 454 -0.87 16.52 -7.47
CA VAL A 454 -1.62 16.96 -6.28
C VAL A 454 -2.09 18.39 -6.52
N TYR A 455 -3.41 18.61 -6.55
CA TYR A 455 -4.00 19.90 -6.89
C TYR A 455 -4.88 20.41 -5.75
N GLY A 456 -4.78 21.69 -5.44
CA GLY A 456 -5.59 22.31 -4.38
C GLY A 456 -4.90 23.47 -3.67
N GLY A 457 -5.53 23.96 -2.60
CA GLY A 457 -5.08 25.13 -1.85
C GLY A 457 -4.13 24.76 -0.71
N LEU A 458 -3.28 25.68 -0.28
CA LEU A 458 -2.34 25.48 0.85
C LEU A 458 -1.37 24.29 0.70
N LEU A 459 -0.97 23.92 -0.53
CA LEU A 459 0.04 22.88 -0.75
C LEU A 459 1.37 23.17 -0.02
N HIS A 460 1.66 24.45 0.25
CA HIS A 460 2.84 24.90 0.98
C HIS A 460 2.86 24.51 2.47
N SER A 461 1.78 23.96 3.03
CA SER A 461 1.78 23.40 4.40
C SER A 461 2.04 21.89 4.45
N SER A 462 2.29 21.28 3.30
CA SER A 462 2.42 19.82 3.14
C SER A 462 3.81 19.40 2.66
N VAL A 463 4.09 18.11 2.81
CA VAL A 463 5.29 17.46 2.29
C VAL A 463 4.89 16.54 1.14
N LEU A 464 5.36 16.83 -0.07
CA LEU A 464 5.01 16.13 -1.29
C LEU A 464 6.28 15.62 -1.95
N LEU A 465 6.47 14.30 -1.97
CA LEU A 465 7.67 13.64 -2.47
C LEU A 465 7.26 12.53 -3.44
N TYR A 466 7.46 12.73 -4.74
CA TYR A 466 7.15 11.71 -5.74
C TYR A 466 8.25 11.58 -6.80
N GLN A 467 8.43 10.39 -7.39
CA GLN A 467 9.55 10.12 -8.30
C GLN A 467 9.21 10.43 -9.75
N ASN A 468 7.99 10.13 -10.18
CA ASN A 468 7.53 10.37 -11.53
C ASN A 468 6.38 11.38 -11.52
N SER A 469 6.65 12.57 -12.05
CA SER A 469 5.68 13.55 -12.52
C SER A 469 6.37 14.33 -13.64
N PHE A 470 5.58 14.92 -14.52
CA PHE A 470 6.11 15.78 -15.58
C PHE A 470 6.48 17.19 -15.07
N ASP A 471 6.19 17.50 -13.80
CA ASP A 471 6.78 18.65 -13.12
C ASP A 471 8.26 18.35 -12.83
N GLY A 472 9.17 19.19 -13.31
CA GLY A 472 10.61 18.99 -13.15
C GLY A 472 11.09 19.04 -11.69
N VAL A 473 10.23 19.46 -10.75
CA VAL A 473 10.53 19.56 -9.32
C VAL A 473 9.46 18.85 -8.50
N THR A 474 9.64 17.55 -8.28
CA THR A 474 8.66 16.66 -7.65
C THR A 474 8.82 16.50 -6.13
N GLN A 475 9.75 17.23 -5.52
CA GLN A 475 10.08 17.15 -4.10
C GLN A 475 9.87 18.53 -3.45
N THR A 476 8.72 18.70 -2.81
CA THR A 476 8.36 19.92 -2.10
C THR A 476 8.17 19.63 -0.61
N ILE A 477 8.81 20.41 0.24
CA ILE A 477 8.69 20.35 1.70
C ILE A 477 8.26 21.74 2.17
N ASP A 478 7.05 21.85 2.70
CA ASP A 478 6.48 23.11 3.21
C ASP A 478 6.60 24.27 2.18
N GLY A 479 6.27 23.99 0.92
CA GLY A 479 6.31 24.94 -0.20
C GLY A 479 7.72 25.26 -0.73
N MET A 480 8.76 24.78 -0.08
CA MET A 480 10.14 24.86 -0.55
C MET A 480 10.48 23.62 -1.36
N ALA A 481 11.13 23.81 -2.50
CA ALA A 481 11.58 22.70 -3.32
C ALA A 481 13.02 22.90 -3.77
N PHE A 482 13.71 21.82 -4.10
CA PHE A 482 15.07 21.85 -4.60
C PHE A 482 15.25 20.83 -5.72
N ALA A 483 16.08 21.18 -6.71
CA ALA A 483 16.42 20.30 -7.82
C ALA A 483 17.90 20.42 -8.15
N ASN A 484 18.51 19.32 -8.57
CA ASN A 484 19.90 19.30 -9.02
C ASN A 484 19.97 18.72 -10.43
N SER A 485 20.42 19.53 -11.39
CA SER A 485 20.57 19.13 -12.80
C SER A 485 21.94 18.48 -13.12
N GLY A 486 22.78 18.31 -12.11
CA GLY A 486 24.18 17.87 -12.22
C GLY A 486 25.18 19.03 -12.23
N SER A 487 24.84 20.17 -12.84
CA SER A 487 25.70 21.37 -12.91
C SER A 487 25.19 22.54 -12.05
N THR A 488 23.91 22.50 -11.68
CA THR A 488 23.25 23.55 -10.91
C THR A 488 22.36 22.94 -9.83
N LEU A 489 22.50 23.44 -8.60
CA LEU A 489 21.55 23.23 -7.52
C LEU A 489 20.58 24.42 -7.45
N SER A 490 19.31 24.17 -7.70
CA SER A 490 18.25 25.18 -7.78
C SER A 490 17.32 25.09 -6.57
N PHE A 491 16.95 26.23 -6.00
CA PHE A 491 16.00 26.35 -4.89
C PHE A 491 14.76 27.12 -5.34
N TYR A 492 13.60 26.62 -4.95
CA TYR A 492 12.29 27.12 -5.37
C TYR A 492 11.46 27.45 -4.15
N ASN A 493 10.67 28.52 -4.26
CA ASN A 493 9.53 28.77 -3.39
C ASN A 493 8.28 28.56 -4.24
N LYS A 494 7.80 27.30 -4.30
CA LYS A 494 6.70 26.88 -5.18
C LYS A 494 5.38 27.57 -4.83
N THR A 495 5.27 28.14 -3.63
CA THR A 495 4.14 28.99 -3.23
C THR A 495 4.05 30.28 -4.05
N LEU A 496 5.18 30.82 -4.50
CA LEU A 496 5.26 32.11 -5.20
C LEU A 496 5.56 31.96 -6.69
N SER A 497 6.36 30.99 -7.09
CA SER A 497 6.78 30.82 -8.49
C SER A 497 7.29 29.41 -8.77
N ASP A 498 7.08 28.96 -10.00
CA ASP A 498 7.75 27.77 -10.55
C ASP A 498 9.19 28.06 -11.01
N ALA A 499 9.61 29.33 -11.02
CA ALA A 499 10.99 29.71 -11.28
C ALA A 499 11.85 29.59 -10.00
N PRO A 500 13.11 29.14 -10.10
CA PRO A 500 13.99 29.10 -8.95
C PRO A 500 14.32 30.52 -8.49
N PHE A 501 14.28 30.77 -7.19
CA PHE A 501 14.70 32.05 -6.62
C PHE A 501 16.22 32.12 -6.40
N ALA A 502 16.89 30.95 -6.35
CA ALA A 502 18.33 30.85 -6.23
C ALA A 502 18.87 29.66 -7.03
N ASN A 503 19.99 29.89 -7.70
CA ASN A 503 20.75 28.86 -8.40
C ASN A 503 22.20 28.89 -7.89
N ILE A 504 22.70 27.75 -7.43
CA ILE A 504 24.09 27.54 -7.08
C ILE A 504 24.74 26.76 -8.21
N THR A 505 25.61 27.42 -8.96
CA THR A 505 26.38 26.84 -10.07
C THR A 505 27.84 26.68 -9.66
N SER A 506 28.65 26.06 -10.53
CA SER A 506 30.11 25.97 -10.38
C SER A 506 30.82 27.32 -10.32
N GLU A 507 30.19 28.41 -10.76
CA GLU A 507 30.70 29.77 -10.61
C GLU A 507 30.59 30.29 -9.17
N PHE A 508 29.62 29.77 -8.41
CA PHE A 508 29.36 30.18 -7.02
C PHE A 508 30.00 29.19 -6.02
N ILE A 509 29.85 27.89 -6.24
CA ILE A 509 30.51 26.82 -5.48
C ILE A 509 30.96 25.75 -6.48
N ASN A 510 32.27 25.67 -6.73
CA ASN A 510 32.83 24.66 -7.62
C ASN A 510 32.95 23.30 -6.91
N PHE A 511 31.90 22.48 -7.01
CA PHE A 511 31.86 21.14 -6.43
C PHE A 511 32.82 20.16 -7.13
N GLU A 512 33.26 20.43 -8.37
CA GLU A 512 34.11 19.53 -9.15
C GLU A 512 35.60 19.93 -9.18
N LYS A 513 35.98 21.19 -8.93
CA LYS A 513 37.39 21.65 -9.04
C LYS A 513 37.77 22.78 -8.06
N ARG A 514 38.68 22.44 -7.15
CA ARG A 514 39.71 23.31 -6.51
C ARG A 514 39.25 24.57 -5.78
N LEU A 515 38.45 24.38 -4.75
CA LEU A 515 38.17 25.38 -3.72
C LEU A 515 39.30 25.42 -2.67
N TYR A 516 40.57 25.64 -3.08
CA TYR A 516 41.73 25.88 -2.18
C TYR A 516 42.92 26.41 -3.00
N GLN A 517 42.95 27.71 -3.33
CA GLN A 517 44.15 28.37 -3.88
C GLN A 517 44.52 29.69 -3.17
N LYS A 518 43.80 30.08 -2.10
CA LYS A 518 44.21 31.22 -1.29
C LYS A 518 45.54 30.98 -0.55
N ASP A 519 45.84 29.73 -0.19
CA ASP A 519 46.93 29.41 0.74
C ASP A 519 47.99 28.42 0.21
N HIS A 520 47.92 27.95 -1.05
CA HIS A 520 48.92 27.02 -1.59
C HIS A 520 49.36 27.39 -3.01
N THR A 521 50.64 27.72 -3.12
CA THR A 521 51.41 28.05 -4.32
C THR A 521 51.23 26.99 -5.40
N THR A 522 50.67 27.35 -6.55
CA THR A 522 50.70 26.47 -7.72
C THR A 522 52.08 26.64 -8.36
N ILE A 523 52.98 25.66 -8.18
CA ILE A 523 54.21 25.58 -8.98
C ILE A 523 53.74 25.25 -10.39
N GLY A 524 53.77 26.25 -11.26
CA GLY A 524 53.29 26.16 -12.64
C GLY A 524 54.16 25.20 -13.44
N ILE A 525 55.47 25.39 -13.40
CA ILE A 525 56.46 24.59 -14.12
C ILE A 525 57.81 24.68 -13.37
N SER A 526 58.52 23.55 -13.22
CA SER A 526 59.93 23.49 -12.78
C SER A 526 60.79 22.90 -13.89
N THR A 527 61.77 23.65 -14.38
CA THR A 527 62.71 23.18 -15.41
C THR A 527 64.13 23.14 -14.86
N TYR A 528 64.80 22.02 -15.10
CA TYR A 528 66.22 21.82 -14.85
C TYR A 528 66.95 21.74 -16.19
N ILE A 529 67.89 22.64 -16.45
CA ILE A 529 68.54 22.75 -17.76
C ILE A 529 70.02 23.10 -17.65
N ALA A 530 70.84 22.42 -18.44
CA ALA A 530 72.26 22.70 -18.59
C ALA A 530 72.45 23.72 -19.71
N VAL A 531 72.94 24.92 -19.37
CA VAL A 531 73.21 25.99 -20.32
C VAL A 531 74.72 26.00 -20.62
N PRO A 532 75.14 25.70 -21.87
CA PRO A 532 76.56 25.69 -22.25
C PRO A 532 77.13 27.10 -22.30
N ARG A 533 78.46 27.21 -22.35
CA ARG A 533 79.12 28.52 -22.50
C ARG A 533 78.74 29.14 -23.84
N ALA A 534 78.26 30.38 -23.78
CA ALA A 534 77.90 31.17 -24.94
C ALA A 534 79.11 31.40 -25.86
N THR A 535 78.93 31.18 -27.15
CA THR A 535 79.93 31.42 -28.20
C THR A 535 79.79 32.78 -28.88
N GLY A 536 78.68 33.48 -28.62
CA GLY A 536 78.38 34.82 -29.13
C GLY A 536 77.37 35.58 -28.24
N ILE A 537 77.13 36.86 -28.58
CA ILE A 537 76.23 37.73 -27.79
C ILE A 537 74.76 37.28 -27.83
N ASP A 538 74.35 36.61 -28.92
CA ASP A 538 72.98 36.14 -29.16
C ASP A 538 72.77 34.64 -28.85
N ASP A 539 73.77 33.96 -28.28
CA ASP A 539 73.75 32.52 -28.01
C ASP A 539 72.99 32.21 -26.70
N PHE A 540 71.67 32.38 -26.73
CA PHE A 540 70.76 32.12 -25.62
C PHE A 540 70.11 30.73 -25.74
N THR A 541 70.01 30.02 -24.62
CA THR A 541 69.29 28.75 -24.52
C THR A 541 67.84 29.00 -24.13
N HIS A 542 66.90 28.48 -24.92
CA HIS A 542 65.48 28.51 -24.59
C HIS A 542 65.19 27.62 -23.37
N ILE A 543 64.53 28.20 -22.37
CA ILE A 543 64.20 27.50 -21.12
C ILE A 543 62.75 27.02 -21.16
N LEU A 544 61.82 27.95 -21.30
CA LEU A 544 60.39 27.70 -21.17
C LEU A 544 59.56 28.73 -21.96
N PRO A 545 58.47 28.30 -22.62
CA PRO A 545 57.48 29.21 -23.18
C PRO A 545 56.49 29.69 -22.11
N LEU A 546 56.01 30.92 -22.27
CA LEU A 546 54.94 31.56 -21.53
C LEU A 546 53.85 31.95 -22.51
N THR A 547 52.67 31.37 -22.32
CA THR A 547 51.50 31.63 -23.15
C THR A 547 50.38 32.23 -22.31
N ASP A 548 49.70 33.24 -22.86
CA ASP A 548 48.50 33.82 -22.26
C ASP A 548 47.27 33.02 -22.73
N SER A 549 46.85 32.02 -21.95
CA SER A 549 45.69 31.18 -22.29
C SER A 549 44.37 31.83 -21.86
N SER A 550 43.33 31.68 -22.70
CA SER A 550 41.95 32.08 -22.37
C SER A 550 41.27 31.18 -21.34
N THR A 551 41.78 29.96 -21.11
CA THR A 551 41.18 29.00 -20.18
C THR A 551 41.44 29.32 -18.71
N ASP A 552 42.44 30.16 -18.45
CA ASP A 552 43.02 30.29 -17.12
C ASP A 552 42.84 31.70 -16.52
N LYS A 553 41.93 32.54 -17.06
CA LYS A 553 41.73 33.94 -16.64
C LYS A 553 40.25 34.35 -16.60
N TYR A 554 39.93 35.36 -15.79
CA TYR A 554 38.56 35.87 -15.61
C TYR A 554 38.19 36.96 -16.63
N GLY A 555 39.18 37.56 -17.30
CA GLY A 555 38.99 38.59 -18.32
C GLY A 555 40.24 38.81 -19.21
N LEU A 556 40.48 40.06 -19.63
CA LEU A 556 41.63 40.45 -20.46
C LEU A 556 42.83 40.96 -19.66
N GLU A 557 43.01 40.48 -18.42
CA GLU A 557 44.08 40.90 -17.51
C GLU A 557 45.47 40.33 -17.85
N GLY A 558 45.56 39.35 -18.75
CA GLY A 558 46.79 38.62 -19.04
C GLY A 558 47.17 37.62 -17.94
N SER A 559 48.39 37.10 -17.99
CA SER A 559 48.92 36.11 -17.06
C SER A 559 50.17 36.64 -16.35
N ALA A 560 50.14 36.70 -15.02
CA ALA A 560 51.25 37.13 -14.19
C ALA A 560 51.96 35.94 -13.54
N TRP A 561 53.29 35.92 -13.60
CA TRP A 561 54.11 34.85 -13.05
C TRP A 561 55.28 35.43 -12.27
N HIS A 562 55.63 34.81 -11.15
CA HIS A 562 56.92 35.00 -10.50
C HIS A 562 57.85 33.85 -10.90
N VAL A 563 59.06 34.19 -11.32
CA VAL A 563 60.10 33.28 -11.76
C VAL A 563 61.23 33.31 -10.74
N GLU A 564 61.64 32.15 -10.26
CA GLU A 564 62.82 31.95 -9.43
C GLU A 564 63.85 31.14 -10.22
N ILE A 565 65.05 31.69 -10.38
CA ILE A 565 66.17 31.07 -11.07
C ILE A 565 67.23 30.72 -10.03
N ASN A 566 67.51 29.45 -9.85
CA ASN A 566 68.62 28.96 -9.03
C ASN A 566 69.65 28.29 -9.93
N SER A 567 70.94 28.35 -9.58
CA SER A 567 71.97 27.63 -10.34
C SER A 567 72.93 26.87 -9.44
N ASN A 568 73.68 25.93 -10.03
CA ASN A 568 74.77 25.25 -9.36
C ASN A 568 76.08 26.05 -9.33
N TYR A 569 76.10 27.26 -9.90
CA TYR A 569 77.25 28.16 -9.86
C TYR A 569 77.12 29.11 -8.66
N SER A 570 78.17 29.18 -7.84
CA SER A 570 78.12 29.91 -6.56
C SER A 570 77.74 31.38 -6.75
N GLY A 571 76.70 31.83 -6.05
CA GLY A 571 76.24 33.22 -6.06
C GLY A 571 75.48 33.63 -7.33
N CYS A 572 75.08 32.67 -8.17
CA CYS A 572 74.36 32.89 -9.42
C CYS A 572 72.90 32.42 -9.31
N GLY A 573 71.96 33.32 -9.53
CA GLY A 573 70.52 33.08 -9.48
C GLY A 573 69.74 34.39 -9.54
N GLY A 574 68.43 34.34 -9.32
CA GLY A 574 67.61 35.54 -9.35
C GLY A 574 66.13 35.27 -9.22
N SER A 575 65.34 36.32 -9.19
CA SER A 575 63.89 36.25 -9.27
C SER A 575 63.30 37.47 -9.93
N HIS A 576 62.18 37.32 -10.62
CA HIS A 576 61.46 38.43 -11.23
C HIS A 576 60.01 38.06 -11.50
N ASP A 577 59.18 39.08 -11.68
CA ASP A 577 57.78 38.91 -12.05
C ASP A 577 57.59 39.25 -13.53
N VAL A 578 56.94 38.38 -14.29
CA VAL A 578 56.61 38.56 -15.70
C VAL A 578 55.09 38.63 -15.89
N PHE A 579 54.64 39.71 -16.50
CA PHE A 579 53.26 39.94 -16.91
C PHE A 579 53.17 39.74 -18.42
N ALA A 580 52.57 38.64 -18.87
CA ALA A 580 52.35 38.34 -20.28
C ALA A 580 50.90 38.68 -20.65
N TRP A 581 50.68 39.44 -21.74
CA TRP A 581 49.32 39.75 -22.22
C TRP A 581 49.20 39.62 -23.73
N GLY A 582 48.16 38.93 -24.17
CA GLY A 582 47.99 38.59 -25.58
C GLY A 582 49.17 37.78 -26.13
N ILE A 583 49.35 37.84 -27.43
CA ILE A 583 50.34 37.03 -28.14
C ILE A 583 51.64 37.84 -28.28
N GLY A 584 52.71 37.39 -27.62
CA GLY A 584 54.07 37.93 -27.84
C GLY A 584 54.44 39.20 -27.06
N ASN A 585 53.63 39.64 -26.09
CA ASN A 585 53.97 40.78 -25.24
C ASN A 585 54.21 40.34 -23.80
N ALA A 586 55.29 40.84 -23.20
CA ALA A 586 55.56 40.69 -21.78
C ALA A 586 56.25 41.92 -21.18
N THR A 587 55.87 42.26 -19.95
CA THR A 587 56.59 43.21 -19.10
C THR A 587 57.20 42.45 -17.94
N VAL A 588 58.46 42.75 -17.62
CA VAL A 588 59.15 42.16 -16.48
C VAL A 588 59.42 43.22 -15.42
N CYS A 589 59.07 42.91 -14.18
CA CYS A 589 59.28 43.78 -13.02
C CYS A 589 59.87 43.00 -11.84
N ASN A 590 60.13 43.70 -10.73
CA ASN A 590 60.70 43.12 -9.50
C ASN A 590 61.96 42.27 -9.73
N GLN A 591 62.81 42.70 -10.66
CA GLN A 591 63.99 41.96 -11.08
C GLN A 591 65.06 41.99 -10.00
N GLN A 592 65.45 40.81 -9.54
CA GLN A 592 66.59 40.56 -8.68
C GLN A 592 67.49 39.58 -9.39
N GLN A 593 68.71 39.99 -9.73
CA GLN A 593 69.71 39.11 -10.29
C GLN A 593 70.91 39.08 -9.35
N PHE A 594 71.32 37.87 -8.99
CA PHE A 594 72.49 37.55 -8.19
C PHE A 594 73.58 37.02 -9.11
N GLY A 595 74.75 37.65 -9.07
CA GLY A 595 75.91 37.29 -9.89
C GLY A 595 75.80 37.76 -11.35
N TYR A 596 76.97 37.96 -11.96
CA TYR A 596 77.11 38.39 -13.37
C TYR A 596 77.48 37.23 -14.31
N ALA A 597 77.30 36.00 -13.86
CA ALA A 597 77.72 34.81 -14.60
C ALA A 597 76.73 34.40 -15.72
N TYR A 598 75.57 35.06 -15.78
CA TYR A 598 74.51 34.78 -16.74
C TYR A 598 73.68 36.03 -17.04
N GLU A 599 72.94 35.97 -18.14
CA GLU A 599 71.93 36.93 -18.55
C GLU A 599 70.66 36.17 -18.90
N TRP A 600 69.50 36.79 -18.69
CA TRP A 600 68.22 36.24 -19.11
C TRP A 600 67.43 37.28 -19.90
N ARG A 601 66.57 36.81 -20.79
CA ARG A 601 65.69 37.67 -21.58
C ARG A 601 64.37 36.98 -21.88
N TYR A 602 63.39 37.79 -22.28
CA TYR A 602 62.14 37.31 -22.85
C TYR A 602 62.07 37.66 -24.33
N MET A 603 61.93 36.64 -25.17
CA MET A 603 61.82 36.78 -26.62
C MET A 603 60.47 36.30 -27.11
N GLN A 604 59.98 36.82 -28.23
CA GLN A 604 58.76 36.30 -28.84
C GLN A 604 58.95 34.83 -29.23
N GLN A 605 58.02 33.97 -28.79
CA GLN A 605 57.96 32.59 -29.23
C GLN A 605 57.33 32.57 -30.62
N VAL A 606 58.04 32.01 -31.59
CA VAL A 606 57.53 31.78 -32.95
C VAL A 606 57.07 30.31 -33.05
N SER A 607 55.99 30.06 -33.79
CA SER A 607 55.52 28.71 -34.13
C SER A 607 56.60 27.89 -34.84
N ASP A 608 56.46 26.56 -34.80
CA ASP A 608 57.42 25.63 -35.41
C ASP A 608 57.62 25.85 -36.93
N ASP A 609 56.64 26.46 -37.60
CA ASP A 609 56.70 26.83 -39.02
C ASP A 609 57.33 28.22 -39.28
N GLY A 610 57.70 28.95 -38.22
CA GLY A 610 58.33 30.26 -38.30
C GLY A 610 57.40 31.43 -38.64
N THR A 611 56.08 31.21 -38.73
CA THR A 611 55.16 32.19 -39.32
C THR A 611 54.30 32.98 -38.34
N ALA A 612 54.03 32.44 -37.14
CA ALA A 612 53.14 33.05 -36.16
C ALA A 612 53.84 33.22 -34.81
N ILE A 613 53.53 34.32 -34.12
CA ILE A 613 53.92 34.47 -32.71
C ILE A 613 52.91 33.66 -31.88
N THR A 614 53.38 32.86 -30.93
CA THR A 614 52.54 31.98 -30.11
C THR A 614 52.64 32.26 -28.60
N GLY A 615 53.63 33.05 -28.17
CA GLY A 615 53.88 33.35 -26.77
C GLY A 615 55.17 34.16 -26.57
N VAL A 616 55.75 34.08 -25.38
CA VAL A 616 57.09 34.59 -25.08
C VAL A 616 57.96 33.51 -24.44
N ASN A 617 59.23 33.46 -24.77
CA ASN A 617 60.20 32.49 -24.27
C ASN A 617 61.11 33.13 -23.24
N LEU A 618 61.24 32.51 -22.07
CA LEU A 618 62.37 32.78 -21.19
C LEU A 618 63.61 32.11 -21.78
N GLU A 619 64.66 32.90 -22.00
CA GLU A 619 65.94 32.40 -22.49
C GLU A 619 67.07 32.83 -21.55
N ILE A 620 68.06 31.96 -21.37
CA ILE A 620 69.23 32.21 -20.51
C ILE A 620 70.51 32.01 -21.31
N ARG A 621 71.48 32.89 -21.09
CA ARG A 621 72.85 32.82 -21.62
C ARG A 621 73.85 32.87 -20.47
N GLN A 622 74.94 32.12 -20.54
CA GLN A 622 76.05 32.20 -19.58
C GLN A 622 77.40 32.13 -20.28
N ASP A 623 78.40 32.85 -19.79
CA ASP A 623 79.75 32.92 -20.38
C ASP A 623 80.87 32.48 -19.40
N SER A 624 80.49 32.09 -18.18
CA SER A 624 81.42 31.96 -17.06
C SER A 624 82.16 30.62 -17.00
N GLN A 625 81.54 29.50 -17.41
CA GLN A 625 82.20 28.19 -17.46
C GLN A 625 81.60 27.30 -18.55
N ASP A 626 82.15 26.11 -18.78
CA ASP A 626 81.71 25.24 -19.89
C ASP A 626 80.20 24.91 -19.85
N VAL A 627 79.64 24.70 -18.65
CA VAL A 627 78.20 24.46 -18.42
C VAL A 627 77.78 25.00 -17.05
N ILE A 628 76.67 25.75 -16.97
CA ILE A 628 75.96 26.03 -15.71
C ILE A 628 74.61 25.33 -15.75
N ILE A 629 74.21 24.68 -14.64
CA ILE A 629 72.90 24.07 -14.52
C ILE A 629 71.97 25.04 -13.78
N PHE A 630 70.86 25.38 -14.43
CA PHE A 630 69.81 26.23 -13.87
C PHE A 630 68.57 25.41 -13.51
N ALA A 631 68.01 25.71 -12.35
CA ALA A 631 66.72 25.27 -11.87
C ALA A 631 65.78 26.49 -11.89
N VAL A 632 64.83 26.51 -12.83
CA VAL A 632 63.87 27.60 -12.99
C VAL A 632 62.52 27.15 -12.49
N ASN A 633 61.98 27.83 -11.48
CA ASN A 633 60.66 27.59 -10.92
C ASN A 633 59.75 28.76 -11.26
N MET A 634 58.56 28.47 -11.77
CA MET A 634 57.56 29.48 -12.06
C MET A 634 56.34 29.28 -11.20
N ARG A 635 55.90 30.33 -10.51
CA ARG A 635 54.62 30.38 -9.78
C ARG A 635 53.73 31.43 -10.40
N ARG A 636 52.43 31.15 -10.50
CA ARG A 636 51.46 32.18 -10.87
C ARG A 636 51.19 33.08 -9.66
N ILE A 637 51.04 34.39 -9.88
CA ILE A 637 50.82 35.40 -8.82
C ILE A 637 49.54 36.18 -9.01
#